data_AF-A0A3B0YAF1-F1
#
_entry.id   AF-A0A3B0YAF1-F1
#
_cell.length_a   1.000
_cell.length_b   1.000
_cell.length_c   1.000
_cell.angle_alpha   90.00
_cell.angle_beta   90.00
_cell.angle_gamma   90.00
#
_symmetry.space_group_name_H-M   'P 1'
#
loop_
_entity.id
_entity.type
_entity.pdbx_description
1 polymer ?
#
loop_
_entity_poly.entity_id
_entity_poly.type
_entity_poly.pdbx_seq_one_letter_code
_entity_poly.pdbx_strand_id
1 'polypeptide(L)'
;MRHGLFLLLFLPVLACAGTPDLREVELHQAYGVTLRWDNVEQTPGRVAGIKPRKPLGATLHTVHLAPGQWVEVRLSAGSQFRLHPVKPASSPLPLQFETSSGSGLYVQQQPGNLPNGDLLLDPQGSTPWLVRVSLEASADRDVEFALFSSRLIELPAVEPYRYRQDTGLRDEHVRYAGDPGAQLFSHLRAGETIELSVEGPVRYRLQQRLLLTGKNHSLRHYQLRYRLDDGVMQVVDASVSTARRRQVLLNGEPVSASNLRNDYIGIPEGRHRLHLQFSEGVLLRILKSLPDDYLLPGLNAPTHHYPAPATSDAGSLTPQQLQSILQPGNPLQTVQQSIMRMIVDNRRRGGGLVGPMTLMAIARSQPDAPALLNEAQVLLNRHSYYDDLLPATTHDKSQQRHFAQRRIREAQDGNDHYLLNTTESGELADKLETAWFTDLTDQGEIDFNLPDRPADSLLRIVILDHTLPARLQLYMDNQPPLPLRLDNASTPDLVHYRIDASRALAAQAVQADHDSSWQLPVQQTRPAAVLEVPLPRKVKNIRILRGDDGQRPVSLALQYRTARPYRLSDSSYLHLLDVLRKESVLQPLWRACLTNIDTALNPDAALPGQLLAGQTITENARSAARAVVNHWVPLLRWLRARQESYRAGIDTGEQPARRNIPTRELNDILTSAKRAERAGHWLPALENWRRLSDSKQVQHRQAALSGSVHALLKLGEYPLAERLLRGSYLSDTPSTMQTLRFDQAYTLYRQQNNSIALEGLLATELSRSQDPQRLSELVVQLVDAGRLKEALGAGMLLPAENRPHHKLLAVTLKRHAWDTFEALLTDIDNDAERALWQGYRAWALDDPESARRHWKMAGSVGATLLQKSREGQHLLTALLHGDKPQRTLATQRLAEWLPQLPGPTVWQPATGRLSGHAGMAWLYSPGLDLGFNTLRARPGQPLQLRIAGPLRLRFDIQPLHDKDQDLPLDGWLRVQSDTQTWISPFTGNRASTTLRWPGSQLRPGRIERRELQLPAGMHQLEISGIDREILVRLSVEAPLLDLSLSQPANLPATPASDWRQLARDTTCTRADKNGFVDCQVDKMPLPVAGTLEQQAINTEALAVELSDTEGSQWHHTRPAPLKSLSPVPQQGDPASHLLTPYQTMVSRLWQLEKSGADANNTIAEMEALTKSVQQQPQASFMRPLLKRATRGADWQAMTVNFRILTFFGGCFFSEAVIVKIL
;
A
#
# COMPACT_ATOMS: atom_id res chain seq x y z
N MET A 1 -35.89 -36.55 55.09
CA MET A 1 -35.91 -35.15 54.64
C MET A 1 -34.49 -34.68 54.38
N ARG A 2 -34.07 -34.59 53.12
CA ARG A 2 -32.91 -33.81 52.65
C ARG A 2 -33.00 -33.75 51.12
N HIS A 3 -33.21 -32.55 50.58
CA HIS A 3 -33.10 -32.21 49.17
C HIS A 3 -32.35 -30.89 49.12
N GLY A 4 -31.33 -30.81 48.27
CA GLY A 4 -30.60 -29.58 48.01
C GLY A 4 -29.33 -29.85 47.22
N LEU A 5 -29.29 -29.27 46.02
CA LEU A 5 -28.13 -29.04 45.15
C LEU A 5 -27.67 -30.19 44.22
N PHE A 6 -28.25 -30.24 43.02
CA PHE A 6 -27.54 -30.62 41.80
C PHE A 6 -28.04 -29.70 40.67
N LEU A 7 -27.35 -28.59 40.45
CA LEU A 7 -27.52 -27.77 39.26
C LEU A 7 -26.24 -27.92 38.43
N LEU A 8 -26.36 -28.70 37.36
CA LEU A 8 -25.34 -29.02 36.38
C LEU A 8 -24.79 -27.74 35.72
N LEU A 9 -23.49 -27.50 35.91
CA LEU A 9 -22.68 -26.57 35.11
C LEU A 9 -22.35 -27.24 33.76
N PHE A 10 -23.13 -26.93 32.72
CA PHE A 10 -22.74 -27.20 31.33
C PHE A 10 -21.83 -26.07 30.84
N LEU A 11 -20.51 -26.31 30.79
CA LEU A 11 -19.53 -25.41 30.17
C LEU A 11 -19.29 -25.83 28.71
N PRO A 12 -19.37 -24.92 27.72
CA PRO A 12 -19.11 -25.24 26.33
C PRO A 12 -17.60 -25.37 26.04
N VAL A 13 -17.24 -26.37 25.25
CA VAL A 13 -15.87 -26.65 24.79
C VAL A 13 -15.61 -25.96 23.45
N LEU A 14 -14.50 -25.22 23.32
CA LEU A 14 -14.07 -24.60 22.05
C LEU A 14 -12.84 -25.31 21.48
N ALA A 15 -12.55 -25.03 20.22
CA ALA A 15 -11.42 -25.48 19.44
C ALA A 15 -10.47 -24.33 19.09
N CYS A 16 -9.28 -24.65 18.58
CA CYS A 16 -8.27 -23.68 18.16
C CYS A 16 -7.77 -24.00 16.77
N ALA A 17 -7.98 -23.08 15.82
CA ALA A 17 -7.48 -23.22 14.46
C ALA A 17 -6.28 -22.29 14.24
N GLY A 18 -5.15 -22.88 13.82
CA GLY A 18 -3.99 -22.20 13.26
C GLY A 18 -2.73 -22.25 14.11
N THR A 19 -2.81 -22.84 15.31
CA THR A 19 -1.73 -22.89 16.29
C THR A 19 -0.95 -24.21 16.21
N PRO A 20 0.35 -24.25 16.56
CA PRO A 20 1.05 -25.50 16.87
C PRO A 20 0.24 -26.29 17.88
N ASP A 21 0.25 -27.61 17.73
CA ASP A 21 -0.51 -28.45 18.63
C ASP A 21 0.12 -28.42 20.02
N LEU A 22 -0.65 -28.07 21.05
CA LEU A 22 -0.16 -28.12 22.43
C LEU A 22 0.28 -29.53 22.80
N ARG A 23 -0.36 -30.56 22.25
CA ARG A 23 0.09 -31.94 22.47
C ARG A 23 1.45 -32.17 21.82
N GLU A 24 1.75 -31.62 20.64
CA GLU A 24 3.12 -31.65 20.09
C GLU A 24 4.10 -30.88 20.98
N VAL A 25 3.74 -29.69 21.46
CA VAL A 25 4.60 -28.89 22.36
C VAL A 25 4.84 -29.61 23.70
N GLU A 26 3.80 -30.15 24.32
CA GLU A 26 3.88 -30.91 25.57
C GLU A 26 4.65 -32.21 25.40
N LEU A 27 4.49 -32.92 24.27
CA LEU A 27 5.33 -34.07 23.94
C LEU A 27 6.79 -33.62 23.83
N HIS A 28 7.09 -32.53 23.12
CA HIS A 28 8.45 -31.99 23.04
C HIS A 28 9.02 -31.57 24.40
N GLN A 29 8.20 -31.03 25.30
CA GLN A 29 8.59 -30.68 26.67
C GLN A 29 8.82 -31.93 27.54
N ALA A 30 7.92 -32.91 27.48
CA ALA A 30 7.97 -34.12 28.30
C ALA A 30 9.17 -35.00 27.94
N TYR A 31 9.52 -35.08 26.66
CA TYR A 31 10.68 -35.85 26.19
C TYR A 31 11.97 -35.03 26.13
N GLY A 32 11.89 -33.71 26.35
CA GLY A 32 13.01 -32.78 26.35
C GLY A 32 13.67 -32.62 24.98
N VAL A 33 13.63 -31.42 24.41
CA VAL A 33 14.50 -31.09 23.28
C VAL A 33 15.92 -30.90 23.83
N THR A 34 16.78 -31.91 23.68
CA THR A 34 18.16 -31.79 24.17
C THR A 34 18.92 -30.83 23.28
N LEU A 35 19.30 -29.68 23.84
CA LEU A 35 20.24 -28.76 23.19
C LEU A 35 21.60 -29.43 23.12
N ARG A 36 22.05 -29.76 21.91
CA ARG A 36 23.36 -30.33 21.66
C ARG A 36 24.28 -29.27 21.09
N TRP A 37 25.53 -29.26 21.56
CA TRP A 37 26.60 -28.45 21.02
C TRP A 37 27.49 -29.33 20.14
N ASP A 38 27.55 -29.05 18.84
CA ASP A 38 28.45 -29.75 17.94
C ASP A 38 29.68 -28.88 17.68
N ASN A 39 30.87 -29.46 17.88
CA ASN A 39 32.13 -28.79 17.60
C ASN A 39 32.30 -28.61 16.09
N VAL A 40 32.67 -27.40 15.66
CA VAL A 40 32.81 -27.07 14.24
C VAL A 40 34.11 -27.66 13.70
N GLU A 41 34.01 -28.69 12.85
CA GLU A 41 35.17 -29.42 12.32
C GLU A 41 35.53 -28.98 10.89
N GLN A 42 34.55 -28.95 9.99
CA GLN A 42 34.72 -28.68 8.55
C GLN A 42 33.40 -28.24 7.88
N THR A 43 33.40 -28.15 6.54
CA THR A 43 32.19 -27.88 5.71
C THR A 43 31.14 -28.98 5.95
N PRO A 44 29.83 -28.65 6.09
CA PRO A 44 29.18 -27.36 5.85
C PRO A 44 29.19 -26.37 7.04
N GLY A 45 29.70 -26.77 8.21
CA GLY A 45 29.74 -25.92 9.41
C GLY A 45 30.71 -24.75 9.29
N ARG A 46 31.93 -24.98 8.76
CA ARG A 46 32.88 -23.92 8.41
C ARG A 46 32.70 -23.53 6.93
N VAL A 47 32.50 -22.23 6.69
CA VAL A 47 32.27 -21.67 5.35
C VAL A 47 33.58 -21.12 4.77
N ALA A 48 34.30 -20.31 5.54
CA ALA A 48 35.53 -19.65 5.09
C ALA A 48 36.50 -19.34 6.26
N GLY A 49 37.66 -18.73 5.96
CA GLY A 49 38.67 -18.35 6.95
C GLY A 49 39.57 -19.51 7.41
N ILE A 50 40.16 -19.42 8.60
CA ILE A 50 41.06 -20.46 9.14
C ILE A 50 40.31 -21.77 9.37
N LYS A 51 40.90 -22.90 8.95
CA LYS A 51 40.30 -24.24 9.13
C LYS A 51 40.54 -24.72 10.57
N PRO A 52 39.50 -25.19 11.29
CA PRO A 52 39.67 -25.89 12.56
C PRO A 52 40.60 -27.09 12.41
N ARG A 53 41.46 -27.33 13.40
CA ARG A 53 42.36 -28.49 13.44
C ARG A 53 42.11 -29.27 14.71
N LYS A 54 42.26 -30.59 14.67
CA LYS A 54 42.23 -31.44 15.86
C LYS A 54 43.66 -31.73 16.27
N PRO A 55 44.19 -31.12 17.34
CA PRO A 55 45.51 -31.46 17.86
C PRO A 55 45.59 -32.96 18.20
N LEU A 56 46.76 -33.56 18.04
CA LEU A 56 46.97 -34.97 18.43
C LEU A 56 46.66 -35.14 19.93
N GLY A 57 45.77 -36.07 20.26
CA GLY A 57 45.34 -36.34 21.64
C GLY A 57 44.23 -35.42 22.19
N ALA A 58 43.81 -34.39 21.45
CA ALA A 58 42.70 -33.52 21.86
C ALA A 58 41.32 -34.11 21.45
N THR A 59 40.31 -33.84 22.26
CA THR A 59 38.91 -34.22 21.97
C THR A 59 38.21 -33.23 21.04
N LEU A 60 38.65 -31.98 21.01
CA LEU A 60 38.03 -30.87 20.29
C LEU A 60 38.88 -30.42 19.09
N HIS A 61 38.21 -29.96 18.03
CA HIS A 61 38.81 -29.13 16.99
C HIS A 61 38.91 -27.69 17.50
N THR A 62 40.11 -27.13 17.38
CA THR A 62 40.44 -25.77 17.79
C THR A 62 40.78 -24.92 16.57
N VAL A 63 40.50 -23.62 16.66
CA VAL A 63 40.88 -22.60 15.70
C VAL A 63 41.96 -21.76 16.35
N HIS A 64 43.05 -21.55 15.62
CA HIS A 64 44.14 -20.69 16.01
C HIS A 64 44.14 -19.47 15.08
N LEU A 65 43.81 -18.29 15.61
CA LEU A 65 43.82 -17.04 14.87
C LEU A 65 45.06 -16.22 15.23
N ALA A 66 45.84 -15.83 14.22
CA ALA A 66 46.84 -14.78 14.33
C ALA A 66 46.21 -13.40 14.07
N PRO A 67 46.84 -12.28 14.49
CA PRO A 67 46.31 -10.92 14.28
C PRO A 67 45.88 -10.69 12.82
N GLY A 68 44.65 -10.20 12.63
CA GLY A 68 44.04 -9.98 11.31
C GLY A 68 43.43 -11.22 10.65
N GLN A 69 43.59 -12.41 11.23
CA GLN A 69 42.93 -13.62 10.75
C GLN A 69 41.49 -13.75 11.27
N TRP A 70 40.70 -14.54 10.56
CA TRP A 70 39.30 -14.77 10.89
C TRP A 70 38.86 -16.19 10.51
N VAL A 71 37.74 -16.61 11.10
CA VAL A 71 37.02 -17.84 10.78
C VAL A 71 35.54 -17.53 10.63
N GLU A 72 34.88 -18.14 9.65
CA GLU A 72 33.45 -17.96 9.42
C GLU A 72 32.72 -19.29 9.48
N VAL A 73 31.69 -19.30 10.31
CA VAL A 73 30.88 -20.46 10.67
C VAL A 73 29.45 -20.19 10.25
N ARG A 74 28.81 -21.24 9.75
CA ARG A 74 27.40 -21.23 9.45
C ARG A 74 26.60 -21.77 10.63
N LEU A 75 25.50 -21.07 10.91
CA LEU A 75 24.49 -21.45 11.88
C LEU A 75 23.18 -21.78 11.15
N SER A 76 22.53 -22.87 11.54
CA SER A 76 21.16 -23.17 11.12
C SER A 76 20.15 -22.24 11.81
N ALA A 77 18.94 -22.15 11.27
CA ALA A 77 17.85 -21.38 11.85
C ALA A 77 17.62 -21.77 13.33
N GLY A 78 17.49 -20.76 14.21
CA GLY A 78 17.29 -20.97 15.64
C GLY A 78 18.50 -21.55 16.40
N SER A 79 19.65 -21.75 15.76
CA SER A 79 20.87 -22.19 16.45
C SER A 79 21.63 -21.03 17.10
N GLN A 80 22.35 -21.38 18.16
CA GLN A 80 23.23 -20.49 18.91
C GLN A 80 24.69 -20.83 18.59
N PHE A 81 25.58 -19.87 18.80
CA PHE A 81 27.00 -20.03 18.64
C PHE A 81 27.72 -19.88 19.97
N ARG A 82 28.61 -20.81 20.27
CA ARG A 82 29.41 -20.81 21.49
C ARG A 82 30.88 -20.90 21.12
N LEU A 83 31.67 -20.04 21.74
CA LEU A 83 33.13 -20.07 21.70
C LEU A 83 33.65 -20.48 23.07
N HIS A 84 34.48 -21.52 23.08
CA HIS A 84 35.15 -22.03 24.27
C HIS A 84 36.65 -21.74 24.19
N PRO A 85 37.21 -20.89 25.07
CA PRO A 85 38.65 -20.63 25.09
C PRO A 85 39.41 -21.88 25.55
N VAL A 86 40.43 -22.31 24.80
CA VAL A 86 41.22 -23.52 25.13
C VAL A 86 42.08 -23.30 26.37
N LYS A 87 42.51 -22.07 26.60
CA LYS A 87 43.22 -21.64 27.81
C LYS A 87 42.41 -20.56 28.49
N PRO A 88 42.17 -20.62 29.82
CA PRO A 88 41.51 -19.56 30.54
C PRO A 88 42.34 -18.27 30.40
N ALA A 89 41.77 -17.29 29.72
CA ALA A 89 42.44 -16.01 29.51
C ALA A 89 42.27 -15.14 30.77
N SER A 90 43.38 -14.56 31.25
CA SER A 90 43.36 -13.58 32.35
C SER A 90 42.74 -12.24 31.96
N SER A 91 42.49 -12.01 30.67
CA SER A 91 41.87 -10.82 30.08
C SER A 91 40.86 -11.23 29.00
N PRO A 92 39.82 -10.41 28.72
CA PRO A 92 38.92 -10.67 27.60
C PRO A 92 39.72 -10.82 26.30
N LEU A 93 39.33 -11.80 25.48
CA LEU A 93 39.97 -12.02 24.19
C LEU A 93 39.65 -10.84 23.25
N PRO A 94 40.64 -10.27 22.52
CA PRO A 94 40.42 -9.17 21.58
C PRO A 94 39.77 -9.67 20.28
N LEU A 95 38.68 -10.42 20.40
CA LEU A 95 37.92 -11.00 19.31
C LEU A 95 36.75 -10.10 18.94
N GLN A 96 36.56 -9.91 17.65
CA GLN A 96 35.38 -9.25 17.10
C GLN A 96 34.44 -10.31 16.51
N PHE A 97 33.15 -10.16 16.83
CA PHE A 97 32.10 -11.05 16.36
C PHE A 97 31.14 -10.31 15.44
N GLU A 98 30.88 -10.89 14.29
CA GLU A 98 30.02 -10.31 13.27
C GLU A 98 29.04 -11.34 12.77
N THR A 99 27.80 -10.91 12.50
CA THR A 99 26.73 -11.80 12.02
C THR A 99 26.19 -11.32 10.69
N SER A 100 25.83 -12.24 9.80
CA SER A 100 25.22 -11.92 8.51
C SER A 100 24.13 -12.92 8.14
N SER A 101 23.12 -12.45 7.40
CA SER A 101 22.13 -13.32 6.75
C SER A 101 22.67 -14.05 5.51
N GLY A 102 23.98 -13.92 5.24
CA GLY A 102 24.66 -14.44 4.05
C GLY A 102 24.50 -13.53 2.83
N SER A 103 24.06 -12.30 3.05
CA SER A 103 23.85 -11.32 1.98
C SER A 103 25.12 -10.51 1.63
N GLY A 104 26.18 -10.64 2.43
CA GLY A 104 27.42 -9.85 2.33
C GLY A 104 27.46 -8.63 3.26
N LEU A 105 26.34 -8.29 3.92
CA LEU A 105 26.28 -7.27 4.96
C LEU A 105 26.34 -7.92 6.34
N TYR A 106 27.32 -7.50 7.13
CA TYR A 106 27.59 -7.97 8.49
C TYR A 106 27.26 -6.89 9.50
N VAL A 107 26.76 -7.29 10.67
CA VAL A 107 26.62 -6.43 11.84
C VAL A 107 27.48 -6.97 12.97
N GLN A 108 28.24 -6.09 13.61
CA GLN A 108 29.02 -6.44 14.78
C GLN A 108 28.08 -6.71 15.97
N GLN A 109 28.30 -7.83 16.66
CA GLN A 109 27.56 -8.21 17.85
C GLN A 109 28.51 -8.41 19.02
N GLN A 110 28.02 -8.12 20.22
CA GLN A 110 28.73 -8.41 21.46
C GLN A 110 28.24 -9.77 21.99
N PRO A 111 29.14 -10.74 22.25
CA PRO A 111 28.75 -12.00 22.85
C PRO A 111 28.34 -11.83 24.32
N GLY A 112 27.41 -12.65 24.79
CA GLY A 112 27.14 -12.82 26.22
C GLY A 112 28.21 -13.69 26.88
N ASN A 113 28.64 -13.33 28.09
CA ASN A 113 29.57 -14.12 28.88
C ASN A 113 28.82 -15.18 29.70
N LEU A 114 29.28 -16.43 29.63
CA LEU A 114 28.78 -17.52 30.47
C LEU A 114 29.65 -17.68 31.73
N PRO A 115 29.11 -18.23 32.84
CA PRO A 115 29.85 -18.38 34.11
C PRO A 115 31.14 -19.20 34.00
N ASN A 116 31.23 -20.08 33.01
CA ASN A 116 32.39 -20.93 32.74
C ASN A 116 33.45 -20.26 31.85
N GLY A 117 33.30 -18.97 31.51
CA GLY A 117 34.23 -18.21 30.66
C GLY A 117 33.96 -18.35 29.16
N ASP A 118 32.91 -19.07 28.76
CA ASP A 118 32.52 -19.18 27.36
C ASP A 118 31.81 -17.92 26.87
N LEU A 119 31.89 -17.71 25.56
CA LEU A 119 31.20 -16.63 24.88
C LEU A 119 30.04 -17.21 24.08
N LEU A 120 28.84 -16.65 24.26
CA LEU A 120 27.61 -17.08 23.60
C LEU A 120 27.09 -15.96 22.70
N LEU A 121 26.85 -16.29 21.43
CA LEU A 121 26.12 -15.47 20.49
C LEU A 121 24.81 -16.13 20.14
N ASP A 122 23.75 -15.33 20.24
CA ASP A 122 22.43 -15.72 19.79
C ASP A 122 22.00 -14.73 18.69
N PRO A 123 22.13 -15.10 17.40
CA PRO A 123 21.70 -14.24 16.31
C PRO A 123 20.17 -14.10 16.23
N GLN A 124 19.39 -14.83 17.05
CA GLN A 124 17.95 -14.60 17.28
C GLN A 124 17.07 -14.61 16.02
N GLY A 125 17.46 -15.38 14.99
CA GLY A 125 16.79 -15.42 13.70
C GLY A 125 16.21 -16.78 13.31
N SER A 126 15.07 -16.77 12.61
CA SER A 126 14.36 -17.96 12.10
C SER A 126 14.90 -18.46 10.75
N THR A 127 16.04 -17.95 10.31
CA THR A 127 16.74 -18.33 9.07
C THR A 127 18.19 -18.67 9.43
N PRO A 128 18.95 -19.37 8.58
CA PRO A 128 20.37 -19.57 8.82
C PRO A 128 21.15 -18.24 8.82
N TRP A 129 22.26 -18.19 9.54
CA TRP A 129 23.17 -17.03 9.65
C TRP A 129 24.63 -17.47 9.44
N LEU A 130 25.47 -16.51 9.09
CA LEU A 130 26.93 -16.62 9.22
C LEU A 130 27.36 -15.89 10.48
N VAL A 131 28.28 -16.50 11.21
CA VAL A 131 29.03 -15.88 12.30
C VAL A 131 30.49 -15.84 11.89
N ARG A 132 31.06 -14.64 11.86
CA ARG A 132 32.49 -14.45 11.69
C ARG A 132 33.12 -14.06 13.01
N VAL A 133 34.18 -14.77 13.37
CA VAL A 133 35.06 -14.44 14.49
C VAL A 133 36.39 -13.99 13.91
N SER A 134 36.84 -12.80 14.28
CA SER A 134 38.10 -12.24 13.82
C SER A 134 38.95 -11.75 14.99
N LEU A 135 40.26 -11.87 14.86
CA LEU A 135 41.23 -11.32 15.79
C LEU A 135 41.71 -9.97 15.24
N GLU A 136 41.67 -8.91 16.06
CA GLU A 136 42.10 -7.58 15.62
C GLU A 136 43.55 -7.60 15.13
N ALA A 137 43.84 -6.86 14.07
CA ALA A 137 45.21 -6.75 13.53
C ALA A 137 46.19 -6.10 14.52
N SER A 138 45.68 -5.32 15.48
CA SER A 138 46.41 -4.71 16.59
C SER A 138 46.66 -5.66 17.77
N ALA A 139 46.16 -6.90 17.73
CA ALA A 139 46.40 -7.86 18.80
C ALA A 139 47.90 -8.22 18.89
N ASP A 140 48.40 -8.36 20.11
CA ASP A 140 49.80 -8.64 20.44
C ASP A 140 50.15 -10.13 20.45
N ARG A 141 49.13 -11.00 20.39
CA ARG A 141 49.29 -12.45 20.45
C ARG A 141 48.18 -13.18 19.71
N ASP A 142 48.50 -14.40 19.30
CA ASP A 142 47.57 -15.34 18.71
C ASP A 142 46.58 -15.87 19.78
N VAL A 143 45.39 -16.28 19.32
CA VAL A 143 44.34 -16.79 20.19
C VAL A 143 43.87 -18.15 19.71
N GLU A 144 43.74 -19.10 20.64
CA GLU A 144 43.24 -20.46 20.39
C GLU A 144 41.92 -20.72 21.12
N PHE A 145 40.92 -21.18 20.39
CA PHE A 145 39.58 -21.47 20.92
C PHE A 145 38.89 -22.59 20.13
N ALA A 146 37.91 -23.25 20.75
CA ALA A 146 37.00 -24.18 20.09
C ALA A 146 35.67 -23.49 19.77
N LEU A 147 35.10 -23.81 18.61
CA LEU A 147 33.81 -23.27 18.16
C LEU A 147 32.74 -24.34 18.20
N PHE A 148 31.53 -23.94 18.57
CA PHE A 148 30.37 -24.81 18.63
C PHE A 148 29.14 -24.13 18.04
N SER A 149 28.39 -24.88 17.25
CA SER A 149 27.02 -24.54 16.87
C SER A 149 26.06 -25.39 17.68
N SER A 150 24.99 -24.79 18.21
CA SER A 150 23.94 -25.57 18.82
C SER A 150 23.03 -26.18 17.76
N ARG A 151 22.44 -27.32 18.08
CA ARG A 151 21.23 -27.80 17.42
C ARG A 151 20.30 -28.35 18.46
N LEU A 152 19.01 -28.13 18.22
CA LEU A 152 17.98 -28.87 18.91
C LEU A 152 17.90 -30.23 18.24
N ILE A 153 18.09 -31.31 19.01
CA ILE A 153 17.77 -32.64 18.52
C ILE A 153 16.24 -32.72 18.49
N GLU A 154 15.67 -32.48 17.31
CA GLU A 154 14.26 -32.74 17.08
C GLU A 154 14.02 -34.24 17.28
N LEU A 155 13.11 -34.56 18.18
CA LEU A 155 12.56 -35.91 18.24
C LEU A 155 11.89 -36.19 16.89
N PRO A 156 11.99 -37.43 16.34
CA PRO A 156 11.20 -37.80 15.18
C PRO A 156 9.75 -37.40 15.44
N ALA A 157 9.09 -36.77 14.45
CA ALA A 157 7.73 -36.29 14.60
C ALA A 157 6.86 -37.42 15.19
N VAL A 158 6.54 -37.30 16.47
CA VAL A 158 5.51 -38.12 17.07
C VAL A 158 4.27 -37.66 16.33
N GLU A 159 3.68 -38.54 15.52
CA GLU A 159 2.45 -38.23 14.78
C GLU A 159 1.25 -38.72 15.60
N PRO A 160 0.71 -37.90 16.53
CA PRO A 160 -0.41 -38.30 17.36
C PRO A 160 -1.70 -38.43 16.56
N TYR A 161 -1.79 -37.90 15.33
CA TYR A 161 -3.01 -37.87 14.53
C TYR A 161 -2.91 -38.77 13.29
N ARG A 162 -3.20 -40.07 13.48
CA ARG A 162 -3.04 -41.09 12.42
C ARG A 162 -4.35 -41.53 11.78
N TYR A 163 -5.43 -41.53 12.54
CA TYR A 163 -6.69 -42.12 12.11
C TYR A 163 -7.54 -41.08 11.39
N ARG A 164 -7.84 -41.33 10.12
CA ARG A 164 -8.72 -40.47 9.34
C ARG A 164 -10.18 -40.67 9.77
N GLN A 165 -10.87 -39.56 10.03
CA GLN A 165 -12.31 -39.54 10.23
C GLN A 165 -13.00 -39.55 8.85
N ASP A 166 -13.94 -40.46 8.66
CA ASP A 166 -14.78 -40.46 7.46
C ASP A 166 -15.71 -39.24 7.49
N THR A 167 -15.81 -38.57 6.35
CA THR A 167 -16.63 -37.38 6.15
C THR A 167 -17.90 -37.66 5.35
N GLY A 168 -18.05 -38.85 4.75
CA GLY A 168 -19.14 -39.19 3.84
C GLY A 168 -19.09 -38.46 2.49
N LEU A 169 -18.06 -37.62 2.25
CA LEU A 169 -17.83 -36.92 0.99
C LEU A 169 -16.92 -37.71 0.06
N ARG A 170 -16.88 -37.29 -1.21
CA ARG A 170 -15.97 -37.86 -2.21
C ARG A 170 -14.51 -37.59 -1.82
N ASP A 171 -13.73 -38.67 -1.83
CA ASP A 171 -12.29 -38.63 -1.63
C ASP A 171 -11.54 -38.22 -2.90
N GLU A 172 -10.61 -37.30 -2.72
CA GLU A 172 -9.64 -36.86 -3.71
C GLU A 172 -8.23 -37.27 -3.28
N HIS A 173 -7.44 -37.78 -4.22
CA HIS A 173 -6.08 -38.21 -3.97
C HIS A 173 -5.13 -37.04 -4.14
N VAL A 174 -4.58 -36.54 -3.02
CA VAL A 174 -3.62 -35.44 -3.03
C VAL A 174 -2.22 -36.00 -2.84
N ARG A 175 -1.33 -35.80 -3.82
CA ARG A 175 0.09 -36.16 -3.71
C ARG A 175 0.96 -34.97 -4.05
N TYR A 176 2.19 -34.96 -3.56
CA TYR A 176 3.21 -34.08 -4.09
C TYR A 176 3.92 -34.76 -5.27
N ALA A 177 4.31 -33.98 -6.28
CA ALA A 177 5.19 -34.50 -7.33
C ALA A 177 6.50 -35.03 -6.71
N GLY A 178 6.84 -36.28 -6.99
CA GLY A 178 8.02 -36.98 -6.45
C GLY A 178 7.79 -37.75 -5.14
N ASP A 179 6.67 -37.55 -4.44
CA ASP A 179 6.37 -38.33 -3.24
C ASP A 179 5.61 -39.62 -3.60
N PRO A 180 5.99 -40.79 -3.04
CA PRO A 180 5.37 -42.07 -3.38
C PRO A 180 3.99 -42.30 -2.76
N GLY A 181 3.56 -41.45 -1.81
CA GLY A 181 2.30 -41.62 -1.07
C GLY A 181 1.26 -40.54 -1.37
N ALA A 182 0.08 -40.94 -1.86
CA ALA A 182 -1.09 -40.07 -1.92
C ALA A 182 -1.81 -40.01 -0.57
N GLN A 183 -2.24 -38.81 -0.18
CA GLN A 183 -3.08 -38.58 0.98
C GLN A 183 -4.53 -38.34 0.53
N LEU A 184 -5.49 -38.93 1.22
CA LEU A 184 -6.91 -38.75 0.91
C LEU A 184 -7.45 -37.50 1.59
N PHE A 185 -8.00 -36.59 0.79
CA PHE A 185 -8.71 -35.40 1.24
C PHE A 185 -10.15 -35.44 0.72
N SER A 186 -11.07 -34.90 1.49
CA SER A 186 -12.46 -34.70 1.09
C SER A 186 -12.61 -33.31 0.47
N HIS A 187 -13.25 -33.18 -0.69
CA HIS A 187 -13.49 -31.87 -1.30
C HIS A 187 -14.81 -31.28 -0.81
N LEU A 188 -14.72 -30.11 -0.17
CA LEU A 188 -15.86 -29.35 0.34
C LEU A 188 -15.98 -28.01 -0.40
N ARG A 189 -17.19 -27.70 -0.90
CA ARG A 189 -17.44 -26.43 -1.59
C ARG A 189 -17.59 -25.27 -0.60
N ALA A 190 -17.39 -24.05 -1.07
CA ALA A 190 -17.62 -22.85 -0.27
C ALA A 190 -19.08 -22.80 0.26
N GLY A 191 -19.24 -22.59 1.56
CA GLY A 191 -20.53 -22.55 2.24
C GLY A 191 -21.17 -23.91 2.51
N GLU A 192 -20.64 -25.01 1.96
CA GLU A 192 -21.14 -26.36 2.23
C GLU A 192 -20.86 -26.75 3.68
N THR A 193 -21.84 -27.38 4.33
CA THR A 193 -21.72 -27.82 5.74
C THR A 193 -21.64 -29.33 5.78
N ILE A 194 -20.63 -29.86 6.47
CA ILE A 194 -20.53 -31.29 6.81
C ILE A 194 -20.92 -31.49 8.26
N GLU A 195 -21.60 -32.60 8.53
CA GLU A 195 -21.95 -33.05 9.87
C GLU A 195 -21.26 -34.39 10.13
N LEU A 196 -20.58 -34.49 11.28
CA LEU A 196 -19.79 -35.65 11.67
C LEU A 196 -20.23 -36.11 13.05
N SER A 197 -20.48 -37.41 13.21
CA SER A 197 -20.62 -38.02 14.54
C SER A 197 -19.22 -38.27 15.12
N VAL A 198 -18.92 -37.67 16.25
CA VAL A 198 -17.61 -37.73 16.93
C VAL A 198 -17.80 -38.17 18.39
N GLU A 199 -16.85 -38.93 18.91
CA GLU A 199 -16.90 -39.45 20.29
C GLU A 199 -15.59 -39.05 20.99
N GLY A 200 -15.71 -38.34 22.11
CA GLY A 200 -14.56 -37.92 22.92
C GLY A 200 -14.53 -38.56 24.31
N PRO A 201 -13.53 -38.22 25.14
CA PRO A 201 -12.64 -37.07 24.98
C PRO A 201 -11.55 -37.33 23.94
N VAL A 202 -11.51 -36.54 22.87
CA VAL A 202 -10.57 -36.73 21.77
C VAL A 202 -10.21 -35.40 21.11
N ARG A 203 -9.00 -35.32 20.54
CA ARG A 203 -8.57 -34.16 19.74
C ARG A 203 -8.45 -34.55 18.28
N TYR A 204 -8.97 -33.69 17.41
CA TYR A 204 -8.91 -33.79 15.96
C TYR A 204 -7.96 -32.75 15.39
N ARG A 205 -7.20 -33.13 14.36
CA ARG A 205 -6.40 -32.26 13.48
C ARG A 205 -7.13 -32.14 12.15
N LEU A 206 -7.52 -30.92 11.80
CA LEU A 206 -8.08 -30.55 10.50
C LEU A 206 -6.95 -30.09 9.59
N GLN A 207 -6.59 -30.92 8.62
CA GLN A 207 -5.65 -30.56 7.56
C GLN A 207 -6.42 -29.96 6.39
N GLN A 208 -6.00 -28.78 5.93
CA GLN A 208 -6.74 -27.97 4.98
C GLN A 208 -5.83 -27.51 3.84
N ARG A 209 -6.38 -27.54 2.62
CA ARG A 209 -5.84 -26.83 1.46
C ARG A 209 -6.95 -26.12 0.72
N LEU A 210 -6.72 -24.89 0.30
CA LEU A 210 -7.61 -24.20 -0.62
C LEU A 210 -7.25 -24.62 -2.03
N LEU A 211 -8.27 -24.98 -2.82
CA LEU A 211 -8.14 -25.04 -4.27
C LEU A 211 -8.17 -23.60 -4.78
N LEU A 212 -7.04 -23.13 -5.29
CA LEU A 212 -6.93 -21.75 -5.75
C LEU A 212 -7.46 -21.68 -7.18
N THR A 213 -8.74 -21.33 -7.29
CA THR A 213 -9.37 -21.03 -8.57
C THR A 213 -8.94 -19.62 -9.02
N GLY A 214 -8.44 -19.53 -10.25
CA GLY A 214 -7.93 -18.29 -10.83
C GLY A 214 -6.46 -18.01 -10.56
N LYS A 215 -5.88 -17.12 -11.39
CA LYS A 215 -4.44 -16.82 -11.45
C LYS A 215 -3.90 -16.00 -10.26
N ASN A 216 -4.70 -15.72 -9.22
CA ASN A 216 -4.29 -14.82 -8.13
C ASN A 216 -3.64 -15.60 -6.97
N HIS A 217 -2.30 -15.66 -6.97
CA HIS A 217 -1.49 -16.48 -6.05
C HIS A 217 -1.05 -15.71 -4.79
N SER A 218 -1.89 -14.77 -4.33
CA SER A 218 -1.65 -13.94 -3.14
C SER A 218 -2.12 -14.62 -1.85
N LEU A 219 -1.81 -14.01 -0.70
CA LEU A 219 -2.31 -14.43 0.60
C LEU A 219 -3.86 -14.40 0.57
N ARG A 220 -4.50 -15.55 0.77
CA ARG A 220 -5.97 -15.64 0.87
C ARG A 220 -6.39 -15.75 2.32
N HIS A 221 -7.42 -14.99 2.69
CA HIS A 221 -8.07 -15.03 4.00
C HIS A 221 -9.45 -15.66 3.84
N TYR A 222 -9.80 -16.59 4.73
CA TYR A 222 -11.09 -17.31 4.73
C TYR A 222 -11.52 -17.63 6.16
N GLN A 223 -12.74 -18.14 6.34
CA GLN A 223 -13.28 -18.52 7.63
C GLN A 223 -13.56 -20.02 7.70
N LEU A 224 -13.10 -20.65 8.78
CA LEU A 224 -13.58 -21.94 9.26
C LEU A 224 -14.66 -21.69 10.31
N ARG A 225 -15.82 -22.28 10.13
CA ARG A 225 -16.92 -22.26 11.10
C ARG A 225 -17.17 -23.67 11.58
N TYR A 226 -17.34 -23.83 12.88
CA TYR A 226 -17.67 -25.13 13.44
C TYR A 226 -18.64 -25.02 14.61
N ARG A 227 -19.50 -26.02 14.78
CA ARG A 227 -20.45 -26.13 15.89
C ARG A 227 -20.41 -27.54 16.43
N LEU A 228 -20.40 -27.67 17.75
CA LEU A 228 -20.55 -28.95 18.43
C LEU A 228 -21.96 -29.04 19.00
N ASP A 229 -22.70 -30.07 18.63
CA ASP A 229 -24.12 -30.28 18.95
C ASP A 229 -24.96 -29.03 18.64
N ASP A 230 -25.83 -28.64 19.58
CA ASP A 230 -26.63 -27.43 19.57
C ASP A 230 -25.89 -26.22 20.18
N GLY A 231 -24.55 -26.30 20.30
CA GLY A 231 -23.72 -25.25 20.85
C GLY A 231 -23.61 -23.99 19.99
N VAL A 232 -22.87 -23.00 20.49
CA VAL A 232 -22.60 -21.76 19.75
C VAL A 232 -21.66 -22.01 18.59
N MET A 233 -22.03 -21.57 17.39
CA MET A 233 -21.18 -21.61 16.20
C MET A 233 -19.91 -20.80 16.44
N GLN A 234 -18.77 -21.45 16.31
CA GLN A 234 -17.46 -20.85 16.45
C GLN A 234 -16.92 -20.49 15.07
N VAL A 235 -16.25 -19.34 14.97
CA VAL A 235 -15.69 -18.85 13.72
C VAL A 235 -14.21 -18.54 13.91
N VAL A 236 -13.39 -19.09 13.04
CA VAL A 236 -11.95 -18.91 13.04
C VAL A 236 -11.51 -18.33 11.71
N ASP A 237 -10.91 -17.15 11.76
CA ASP A 237 -10.28 -16.52 10.61
C ASP A 237 -8.95 -17.20 10.30
N ALA A 238 -8.79 -17.58 9.03
CA ALA A 238 -7.65 -18.32 8.51
C ALA A 238 -6.96 -17.55 7.38
N SER A 239 -5.67 -17.79 7.22
CA SER A 239 -4.86 -17.24 6.12
C SER A 239 -3.94 -18.31 5.55
N VAL A 240 -3.87 -18.40 4.22
CA VAL A 240 -3.00 -19.35 3.50
C VAL A 240 -2.34 -18.71 2.28
N SER A 241 -1.17 -19.22 1.92
CA SER A 241 -0.46 -18.88 0.68
C SER A 241 -0.39 -20.09 -0.24
N THR A 242 -0.20 -19.86 -1.54
CA THR A 242 0.01 -20.91 -2.56
C THR A 242 1.17 -21.84 -2.21
N ALA A 243 1.00 -23.13 -2.46
CA ALA A 243 2.08 -24.12 -2.40
C ALA A 243 3.02 -23.92 -3.59
N ARG A 244 4.29 -23.62 -3.31
CA ARG A 244 5.29 -23.28 -4.35
C ARG A 244 6.55 -24.14 -4.32
N ARG A 245 6.76 -24.87 -3.22
CA ARG A 245 7.95 -25.73 -3.05
C ARG A 245 7.82 -27.05 -3.80
N ARG A 246 6.58 -27.56 -3.97
CA ARG A 246 6.29 -28.84 -4.62
C ARG A 246 4.93 -28.74 -5.31
N GLN A 247 4.79 -29.42 -6.46
CA GLN A 247 3.52 -29.45 -7.19
C GLN A 247 2.54 -30.25 -6.37
N VAL A 248 1.34 -29.70 -6.18
CA VAL A 248 0.23 -30.47 -5.64
C VAL A 248 -0.48 -31.12 -6.82
N LEU A 249 -0.60 -32.44 -6.79
CA LEU A 249 -1.33 -33.22 -7.76
C LEU A 249 -2.62 -33.71 -7.11
N LEU A 250 -3.77 -33.41 -7.73
CA LEU A 250 -5.10 -33.86 -7.34
C LEU A 250 -5.55 -34.93 -8.33
N ASN A 251 -5.72 -36.16 -7.87
CA ASN A 251 -6.00 -37.34 -8.70
C ASN A 251 -5.01 -37.52 -9.86
N GLY A 252 -3.74 -37.17 -9.63
CA GLY A 252 -2.69 -37.24 -10.64
C GLY A 252 -2.51 -35.96 -11.46
N GLU A 253 -3.51 -35.08 -11.51
CA GLU A 253 -3.48 -33.84 -12.28
C GLU A 253 -2.89 -32.67 -11.47
N PRO A 254 -2.03 -31.83 -12.05
CA PRO A 254 -1.46 -30.69 -11.34
C PRO A 254 -2.51 -29.62 -11.05
N VAL A 255 -2.58 -29.18 -9.79
CA VAL A 255 -3.51 -28.13 -9.35
C VAL A 255 -2.80 -27.02 -8.59
N SER A 256 -3.31 -25.80 -8.75
CA SER A 256 -2.93 -24.67 -7.89
C SER A 256 -3.63 -24.81 -6.54
N ALA A 257 -2.89 -25.23 -5.51
CA ALA A 257 -3.41 -25.39 -4.16
C ALA A 257 -2.62 -24.53 -3.15
N SER A 258 -3.23 -24.26 -2.00
CA SER A 258 -2.51 -23.63 -0.89
C SER A 258 -1.50 -24.59 -0.23
N ASN A 259 -0.56 -24.02 0.54
CA ASN A 259 0.18 -24.78 1.53
C ASN A 259 -0.79 -25.47 2.49
N LEU A 260 -0.38 -26.63 3.01
CA LEU A 260 -1.14 -27.35 4.02
C LEU A 260 -1.22 -26.49 5.27
N ARG A 261 -2.43 -26.34 5.80
CA ARG A 261 -2.70 -25.72 7.09
C ARG A 261 -3.26 -26.78 8.02
N ASN A 262 -2.80 -26.79 9.27
CA ASN A 262 -3.35 -27.64 10.32
C ASN A 262 -4.10 -26.76 11.32
N ASP A 263 -5.30 -27.17 11.67
CA ASP A 263 -6.14 -26.60 12.73
C ASP A 263 -6.55 -27.73 13.69
N TYR A 264 -6.92 -27.44 14.94
CA TYR A 264 -7.17 -28.47 15.95
C TYR A 264 -8.50 -28.27 16.71
N ILE A 265 -9.28 -29.35 16.86
CA ILE A 265 -10.57 -29.36 17.57
C ILE A 265 -10.54 -30.35 18.72
N GLY A 266 -10.77 -29.88 19.95
CA GLY A 266 -11.00 -30.74 21.10
C GLY A 266 -12.48 -31.09 21.24
N ILE A 267 -12.77 -32.37 21.42
CA ILE A 267 -14.11 -32.92 21.66
C ILE A 267 -14.15 -33.40 23.11
N PRO A 268 -15.13 -32.95 23.93
CA PRO A 268 -15.30 -33.43 25.30
C PRO A 268 -15.71 -34.89 25.37
N GLU A 269 -15.77 -35.41 26.60
CA GLU A 269 -16.30 -36.74 26.86
C GLU A 269 -17.76 -36.86 26.42
N GLY A 270 -18.06 -37.94 25.69
CA GLY A 270 -19.40 -38.23 25.17
C GLY A 270 -19.48 -38.27 23.65
N ARG A 271 -20.70 -38.49 23.15
CA ARG A 271 -21.03 -38.49 21.72
C ARG A 271 -21.56 -37.13 21.32
N HIS A 272 -21.01 -36.59 20.24
CA HIS A 272 -21.31 -35.25 19.76
C HIS A 272 -21.49 -35.22 18.24
N ARG A 273 -22.16 -34.17 17.76
CA ARG A 273 -22.31 -33.83 16.34
C ARG A 273 -21.45 -32.62 16.03
N LEU A 274 -20.40 -32.81 15.26
CA LEU A 274 -19.54 -31.73 14.80
C LEU A 274 -20.00 -31.26 13.41
N HIS A 275 -20.46 -30.02 13.33
CA HIS A 275 -20.73 -29.35 12.07
C HIS A 275 -19.50 -28.52 11.67
N LEU A 276 -19.07 -28.60 10.41
CA LEU A 276 -17.98 -27.80 9.84
C LEU A 276 -18.46 -27.10 8.56
N GLN A 277 -18.12 -25.83 8.40
CA GLN A 277 -18.43 -25.03 7.22
C GLN A 277 -17.26 -24.09 6.91
N PHE A 278 -16.95 -23.87 5.64
CA PHE A 278 -15.87 -22.99 5.21
C PHE A 278 -16.38 -21.89 4.26
N SER A 279 -15.81 -20.68 4.33
CA SER A 279 -16.18 -19.60 3.41
C SER A 279 -15.54 -19.73 2.01
N GLU A 280 -14.66 -20.71 1.81
CA GLU A 280 -13.97 -21.02 0.56
C GLU A 280 -14.04 -22.52 0.28
N GLY A 281 -13.81 -22.92 -0.97
CA GLY A 281 -13.65 -24.32 -1.34
C GLY A 281 -12.35 -24.90 -0.76
N VAL A 282 -12.45 -26.00 -0.02
CA VAL A 282 -11.32 -26.62 0.67
C VAL A 282 -11.23 -28.12 0.40
N LEU A 283 -9.99 -28.60 0.26
CA LEU A 283 -9.63 -29.99 0.49
C LEU A 283 -9.41 -30.16 1.99
N LEU A 284 -10.24 -30.98 2.62
CA LEU A 284 -10.25 -31.21 4.05
C LEU A 284 -9.88 -32.65 4.38
N ARG A 285 -8.92 -32.84 5.27
CA ARG A 285 -8.61 -34.14 5.86
C ARG A 285 -8.66 -34.03 7.37
N ILE A 286 -9.53 -34.82 7.99
CA ILE A 286 -9.76 -34.80 9.44
C ILE A 286 -9.08 -36.02 10.04
N LEU A 287 -8.17 -35.79 10.99
CA LEU A 287 -7.39 -36.82 11.65
C LEU A 287 -7.68 -36.79 13.14
N LYS A 288 -7.91 -37.94 13.78
CA LYS A 288 -8.10 -38.04 15.24
C LYS A 288 -6.87 -38.64 15.90
N SER A 289 -6.65 -38.25 17.14
CA SER A 289 -5.64 -38.84 18.00
C SER A 289 -6.25 -39.83 18.98
N LEU A 290 -5.72 -41.06 19.06
CA LEU A 290 -6.19 -42.03 20.07
C LEU A 290 -5.41 -41.84 21.39
N PRO A 291 -6.06 -41.95 22.56
CA PRO A 291 -5.40 -41.85 23.87
C PRO A 291 -4.38 -42.96 24.11
N ASP A 292 -4.63 -44.18 23.61
CA ASP A 292 -3.85 -45.39 23.91
C ASP A 292 -2.83 -45.78 22.83
N ASP A 293 -2.54 -44.90 21.86
CA ASP A 293 -1.57 -45.19 20.76
C ASP A 293 -0.10 -44.96 21.20
N TYR A 294 0.17 -45.07 22.50
CA TYR A 294 1.51 -44.99 23.07
C TYR A 294 1.98 -46.38 23.51
N LEU A 295 3.26 -46.67 23.25
CA LEU A 295 3.87 -47.95 23.66
C LEU A 295 3.75 -48.26 25.16
N LEU A 296 3.70 -47.24 26.04
CA LEU A 296 3.66 -47.39 27.51
C LEU A 296 2.76 -46.31 28.15
N PRO A 297 1.43 -46.35 27.97
CA PRO A 297 0.56 -45.21 28.26
C PRO A 297 0.69 -44.63 29.68
N GLY A 298 0.92 -45.47 30.70
CA GLY A 298 1.13 -45.02 32.09
C GLY A 298 2.48 -44.34 32.38
N LEU A 299 3.43 -44.37 31.45
CA LEU A 299 4.77 -43.79 31.58
C LEU A 299 5.04 -42.70 30.54
N ASN A 300 4.40 -42.76 29.37
CA ASN A 300 4.77 -41.94 28.22
C ASN A 300 3.57 -41.28 27.50
N ALA A 301 2.33 -41.54 27.93
CA ALA A 301 1.20 -40.72 27.49
C ALA A 301 1.21 -39.39 28.26
N PRO A 302 1.06 -38.25 27.57
CA PRO A 302 0.87 -36.96 28.24
C PRO A 302 -0.42 -37.00 29.07
N THR A 303 -0.34 -36.61 30.33
CA THR A 303 -1.48 -36.50 31.24
C THR A 303 -2.27 -35.24 30.89
N HIS A 304 -3.35 -35.38 30.13
CA HIS A 304 -4.14 -34.21 29.72
C HIS A 304 -5.40 -34.01 30.58
N HIS A 305 -5.52 -32.81 31.12
CA HIS A 305 -6.80 -32.15 31.31
C HIS A 305 -6.88 -31.07 30.25
N TYR A 306 -7.86 -31.15 29.35
CA TYR A 306 -8.13 -30.08 28.41
C TYR A 306 -8.97 -29.02 29.13
N PRO A 307 -8.38 -27.91 29.65
CA PRO A 307 -9.21 -26.83 30.13
C PRO A 307 -10.08 -26.35 28.96
N ALA A 308 -11.38 -26.14 29.23
CA ALA A 308 -12.26 -25.54 28.25
C ALA A 308 -11.68 -24.17 27.85
N PRO A 309 -11.36 -23.92 26.58
CA PRO A 309 -10.91 -22.61 26.16
C PRO A 309 -11.94 -21.54 26.54
N ALA A 310 -11.45 -20.38 26.97
CA ALA A 310 -12.27 -19.30 27.48
C ALA A 310 -13.36 -18.89 26.48
N THR A 311 -14.60 -18.86 26.98
CA THR A 311 -15.89 -18.67 26.28
C THR A 311 -16.10 -17.30 25.63
N SER A 312 -15.06 -16.47 25.52
CA SER A 312 -15.20 -15.13 24.98
C SER A 312 -15.31 -15.18 23.45
N ASP A 313 -16.46 -14.75 22.94
CA ASP A 313 -16.75 -14.40 21.56
C ASP A 313 -15.54 -13.75 20.84
N ALA A 314 -15.22 -14.19 19.61
CA ALA A 314 -13.92 -14.09 18.91
C ALA A 314 -13.32 -12.69 18.65
N GLY A 315 -13.84 -11.62 19.25
CA GLY A 315 -13.35 -10.26 19.09
C GLY A 315 -13.98 -9.25 20.07
N SER A 316 -14.40 -9.69 21.25
CA SER A 316 -14.93 -8.85 22.34
C SER A 316 -13.94 -8.63 23.49
N LEU A 317 -12.69 -9.09 23.33
CA LEU A 317 -11.65 -8.83 24.34
C LEU A 317 -11.35 -7.33 24.41
N THR A 318 -11.43 -6.76 25.61
CA THR A 318 -10.97 -5.39 25.88
C THR A 318 -9.43 -5.32 25.90
N PRO A 319 -8.80 -4.15 25.66
CA PRO A 319 -7.36 -3.96 25.76
C PRO A 319 -6.76 -4.42 27.09
N GLN A 320 -7.47 -4.24 28.20
CA GLN A 320 -7.03 -4.68 29.53
C GLN A 320 -6.99 -6.21 29.63
N GLN A 321 -8.03 -6.90 29.16
CA GLN A 321 -8.05 -8.36 29.09
C GLN A 321 -6.95 -8.90 28.15
N LEU A 322 -6.75 -8.25 27.02
CA LEU A 322 -5.67 -8.62 26.11
C LEU A 322 -4.31 -8.44 26.81
N GLN A 323 -4.08 -7.32 27.48
CA GLN A 323 -2.84 -7.02 28.17
C GLN A 323 -2.58 -7.97 29.35
N SER A 324 -3.61 -8.41 30.07
CA SER A 324 -3.48 -9.40 31.14
C SER A 324 -3.18 -10.80 30.60
N ILE A 325 -3.79 -11.18 29.47
CA ILE A 325 -3.54 -12.48 28.81
C ILE A 325 -2.14 -12.54 28.20
N LEU A 326 -1.63 -11.42 27.69
CA LEU A 326 -0.28 -11.35 27.10
C LEU A 326 0.85 -11.30 28.15
N GLN A 327 0.54 -11.33 29.45
CA GLN A 327 1.57 -11.42 30.50
C GLN A 327 2.25 -12.80 30.50
N PRO A 328 3.55 -12.86 30.86
CA PRO A 328 4.26 -14.13 31.09
C PRO A 328 3.52 -14.99 32.12
N GLY A 329 3.40 -16.30 31.85
CA GLY A 329 2.77 -17.28 32.74
C GLY A 329 1.34 -17.68 32.38
N ASN A 330 0.67 -16.98 31.45
CA ASN A 330 -0.60 -17.47 30.89
C ASN A 330 -0.39 -18.70 30.00
N PRO A 331 -1.38 -19.61 29.88
CA PRO A 331 -1.30 -20.75 28.98
C PRO A 331 -1.04 -20.29 27.54
N LEU A 332 -0.07 -20.92 26.87
CA LEU A 332 0.38 -20.55 25.53
C LEU A 332 -0.79 -20.46 24.52
N GLN A 333 -1.76 -21.37 24.64
CA GLN A 333 -2.99 -21.39 23.84
C GLN A 333 -3.77 -20.07 23.94
N THR A 334 -3.97 -19.58 25.17
CA THR A 334 -4.72 -18.34 25.43
C THR A 334 -3.99 -17.14 24.85
N VAL A 335 -2.66 -17.14 24.92
CA VAL A 335 -1.81 -16.11 24.32
C VAL A 335 -1.90 -16.13 22.80
N GLN A 336 -1.74 -17.29 22.16
CA GLN A 336 -1.82 -17.43 20.70
C GLN A 336 -3.20 -17.04 20.16
N GLN A 337 -4.28 -17.49 20.79
CA GLN A 337 -5.63 -17.09 20.44
C GLN A 337 -5.80 -15.57 20.51
N SER A 338 -5.27 -14.94 21.55
CA SER A 338 -5.34 -13.48 21.73
C SER A 338 -4.52 -12.73 20.69
N ILE A 339 -3.36 -13.26 20.32
CA ILE A 339 -2.51 -12.74 19.23
C ILE A 339 -3.26 -12.82 17.89
N MET A 340 -3.86 -13.97 17.57
CA MET A 340 -4.64 -14.13 16.34
C MET A 340 -5.83 -13.18 16.28
N ARG A 341 -6.56 -13.01 17.40
CA ARG A 341 -7.65 -12.04 17.52
C ARG A 341 -7.19 -10.60 17.26
N MET A 342 -6.02 -10.23 17.79
CA MET A 342 -5.45 -8.90 17.57
C MET A 342 -4.98 -8.69 16.13
N ILE A 343 -4.47 -9.73 15.48
CA ILE A 343 -4.02 -9.67 14.09
C ILE A 343 -5.18 -9.41 13.12
N VAL A 344 -6.34 -10.02 13.38
CA VAL A 344 -7.49 -9.91 12.47
C VAL A 344 -8.37 -8.69 12.74
N ASP A 345 -8.33 -8.08 13.93
CA ASP A 345 -9.16 -6.92 14.26
C ASP A 345 -8.56 -5.59 13.73
N ASN A 346 -9.09 -5.11 12.59
CA ASN A 346 -8.67 -3.85 11.99
C ASN A 346 -9.00 -2.62 12.85
N ARG A 347 -9.91 -2.72 13.82
CA ARG A 347 -10.21 -1.60 14.73
C ARG A 347 -9.00 -1.30 15.63
N ARG A 348 -8.16 -2.32 15.89
CA ARG A 348 -6.90 -2.18 16.63
C ARG A 348 -5.78 -1.72 15.71
N ARG A 349 -5.14 -0.60 16.07
CA ARG A 349 -4.03 -0.03 15.30
C ARG A 349 -2.82 -0.95 15.34
N GLY A 350 -2.24 -1.21 14.17
CA GLY A 350 -1.04 -2.02 14.03
C GLY A 350 -1.15 -3.49 14.46
N GLY A 351 -2.35 -4.06 14.65
CA GLY A 351 -2.53 -5.42 15.16
C GLY A 351 -1.73 -6.50 14.41
N GLY A 352 -1.62 -6.36 13.08
CA GLY A 352 -0.80 -7.25 12.24
C GLY A 352 0.72 -7.21 12.47
N LEU A 353 1.23 -6.20 13.19
CA LEU A 353 2.62 -6.13 13.65
C LEU A 353 2.74 -6.48 15.15
N VAL A 354 1.87 -5.91 15.99
CA VAL A 354 1.91 -6.11 17.44
C VAL A 354 1.80 -7.59 17.79
N GLY A 355 0.88 -8.32 17.14
CA GLY A 355 0.65 -9.74 17.40
C GLY A 355 1.87 -10.62 17.14
N PRO A 356 2.38 -10.65 15.90
CA PRO A 356 3.53 -11.49 15.57
C PRO A 356 4.79 -11.11 16.33
N MET A 357 5.03 -9.81 16.58
CA MET A 357 6.19 -9.37 17.38
C MET A 357 6.08 -9.81 18.85
N THR A 358 4.87 -9.83 19.41
CA THR A 358 4.63 -10.37 20.76
C THR A 358 4.86 -11.88 20.78
N LEU A 359 4.34 -12.61 19.79
CA LEU A 359 4.57 -14.05 19.68
C LEU A 359 6.07 -14.37 19.55
N MET A 360 6.79 -13.56 18.77
CA MET A 360 8.22 -13.72 18.57
C MET A 360 9.00 -13.48 19.87
N ALA A 361 8.62 -12.48 20.67
CA ALA A 361 9.22 -12.25 21.98
C ALA A 361 8.97 -13.43 22.95
N ILE A 362 7.78 -14.01 22.93
CA ILE A 362 7.44 -15.19 23.74
C ILE A 362 8.22 -16.41 23.26
N ALA A 363 8.28 -16.67 21.96
CA ALA A 363 9.04 -17.76 21.37
C ALA A 363 10.53 -17.69 21.73
N ARG A 364 11.11 -16.49 21.75
CA ARG A 364 12.50 -16.29 22.18
C ARG A 364 12.74 -16.61 23.65
N SER A 365 11.72 -16.49 24.50
CA SER A 365 11.80 -16.93 25.90
C SER A 365 11.62 -18.44 26.08
N GLN A 366 11.25 -19.17 25.03
CA GLN A 366 10.98 -20.62 25.03
C GLN A 366 11.80 -21.33 23.94
N PRO A 367 13.13 -21.46 24.12
CA PRO A 367 14.01 -22.06 23.11
C PRO A 367 13.72 -23.55 22.84
N ASP A 368 12.99 -24.22 23.73
CA ASP A 368 12.46 -25.58 23.60
C ASP A 368 11.27 -25.70 22.64
N ALA A 369 10.71 -24.59 22.15
CA ALA A 369 9.56 -24.57 21.24
C ALA A 369 9.87 -23.86 19.90
N PRO A 370 10.78 -24.39 19.06
CA PRO A 370 11.17 -23.76 17.79
C PRO A 370 10.00 -23.57 16.80
N ALA A 371 8.95 -24.40 16.91
CA ALA A 371 7.74 -24.27 16.10
C ALA A 371 7.03 -22.93 16.33
N LEU A 372 7.10 -22.38 17.54
CA LEU A 372 6.49 -21.10 17.92
C LEU A 372 7.19 -19.91 17.24
N LEU A 373 8.52 -19.96 17.13
CA LEU A 373 9.29 -18.93 16.42
C LEU A 373 8.97 -18.93 14.92
N ASN A 374 8.84 -20.12 14.33
CA ASN A 374 8.43 -20.29 12.94
C ASN A 374 7.01 -19.75 12.70
N GLU A 375 6.07 -20.04 13.60
CA GLU A 375 4.70 -19.48 13.54
C GLU A 375 4.72 -17.95 13.61
N ALA A 376 5.45 -17.37 14.57
CA ALA A 376 5.59 -15.93 14.71
C ALA A 376 6.12 -15.28 13.41
N GLN A 377 7.14 -15.87 12.79
CA GLN A 377 7.70 -15.39 11.54
C GLN A 377 6.72 -15.50 10.37
N VAL A 378 5.97 -16.61 10.29
CA VAL A 378 4.94 -16.82 9.27
C VAL A 378 3.84 -15.76 9.42
N LEU A 379 3.35 -15.53 10.63
CA LEU A 379 2.34 -14.50 10.91
C LEU A 379 2.87 -13.10 10.58
N LEU A 380 4.13 -12.81 10.96
CA LEU A 380 4.78 -11.55 10.63
C LEU A 380 4.86 -11.36 9.11
N ASN A 381 5.26 -12.37 8.34
CA ASN A 381 5.33 -12.31 6.87
C ASN A 381 3.95 -12.14 6.19
N ARG A 382 2.88 -12.69 6.78
CA ARG A 382 1.52 -12.59 6.23
C ARG A 382 0.86 -11.25 6.53
N HIS A 383 1.04 -10.75 7.76
CA HIS A 383 0.28 -9.63 8.32
C HIS A 383 1.09 -8.34 8.48
N SER A 384 2.29 -8.27 7.92
CA SER A 384 3.09 -7.05 7.82
C SER A 384 3.79 -6.95 6.47
N TYR A 385 4.37 -5.79 6.17
CA TYR A 385 5.18 -5.52 4.98
C TYR A 385 6.28 -4.50 5.30
N TYR A 386 7.27 -4.38 4.42
CA TYR A 386 8.29 -3.34 4.51
C TYR A 386 7.83 -2.09 3.79
N ASP A 387 7.90 -0.95 4.47
CA ASP A 387 7.64 0.37 3.93
C ASP A 387 8.96 1.15 3.85
N ASP A 388 9.14 1.90 2.77
CA ASP A 388 10.40 2.59 2.47
C ASP A 388 10.61 3.80 3.39
N LEU A 389 11.82 3.89 3.94
CA LEU A 389 12.33 5.08 4.61
C LEU A 389 13.16 5.88 3.61
N LEU A 390 12.95 7.19 3.64
CA LEU A 390 13.62 8.12 2.74
C LEU A 390 14.46 9.10 3.55
N PRO A 391 15.58 9.58 3.00
CA PRO A 391 16.42 10.57 3.64
C PRO A 391 15.63 11.83 4.05
N ALA A 392 15.88 12.32 5.26
CA ALA A 392 15.33 13.58 5.77
C ALA A 392 15.90 14.79 5.01
N THR A 393 17.18 14.69 4.61
CA THR A 393 17.93 15.66 3.80
C THR A 393 18.50 14.94 2.59
N THR A 394 18.18 15.41 1.38
CA THR A 394 18.73 14.80 0.14
C THR A 394 20.14 15.30 -0.10
N HIS A 395 21.12 14.42 0.10
CA HIS A 395 22.38 14.42 -0.63
C HIS A 395 22.17 13.44 -1.80
N ASP A 396 22.26 13.92 -3.05
CA ASP A 396 22.13 13.14 -4.30
C ASP A 396 20.76 12.50 -4.65
N LYS A 397 20.68 11.95 -5.87
CA LYS A 397 19.46 11.47 -6.54
C LYS A 397 18.97 10.14 -5.95
N SER A 398 17.90 10.15 -5.16
CA SER A 398 17.24 8.90 -4.76
C SER A 398 16.52 8.24 -5.95
N GLN A 399 16.67 6.93 -6.13
CA GLN A 399 16.03 6.16 -7.20
C GLN A 399 15.37 4.89 -6.67
N GLN A 400 14.13 4.64 -7.09
CA GLN A 400 13.47 3.37 -6.82
C GLN A 400 14.07 2.28 -7.73
N ARG A 401 14.52 1.17 -7.15
CA ARG A 401 15.05 0.01 -7.91
C ARG A 401 14.51 -1.30 -7.37
N HIS A 402 14.42 -2.29 -8.26
CA HIS A 402 14.13 -3.68 -7.90
C HIS A 402 15.40 -4.36 -7.38
N PHE A 403 15.28 -5.20 -6.36
CA PHE A 403 16.43 -5.91 -5.79
C PHE A 403 16.12 -7.35 -5.42
N ALA A 404 17.18 -8.15 -5.37
CA ALA A 404 17.15 -9.56 -5.01
C ALA A 404 17.98 -9.80 -3.75
N GLN A 405 17.36 -10.32 -2.69
CA GLN A 405 18.06 -10.73 -1.49
C GLN A 405 18.77 -12.08 -1.71
N ARG A 406 20.04 -12.17 -1.31
CA ARG A 406 20.74 -13.46 -1.11
C ARG A 406 20.43 -14.00 0.28
N ARG A 407 20.06 -15.28 0.37
CA ARG A 407 19.84 -16.00 1.62
C ARG A 407 20.62 -17.30 1.64
N ILE A 408 21.06 -17.71 2.82
CA ILE A 408 21.72 -19.00 3.03
C ILE A 408 20.64 -20.09 2.95
N ARG A 409 20.92 -21.20 2.25
CA ARG A 409 20.04 -22.39 2.23
C ARG A 409 20.23 -23.20 3.50
N GLU A 410 19.22 -23.89 4.02
CA GLU A 410 19.49 -24.95 5.01
C GLU A 410 20.29 -26.09 4.37
N ALA A 411 21.12 -26.80 5.14
CA ALA A 411 22.01 -27.83 4.59
C ALA A 411 21.20 -29.00 4.02
N GLN A 412 19.96 -29.12 4.47
CA GLN A 412 18.99 -30.15 4.09
C GLN A 412 18.12 -29.73 2.88
N ASP A 413 18.15 -28.45 2.46
CA ASP A 413 17.28 -27.89 1.39
C ASP A 413 17.75 -28.22 -0.04
N GLY A 414 18.57 -29.26 -0.23
CA GLY A 414 19.34 -29.51 -1.46
C GLY A 414 18.52 -29.63 -2.77
N ASN A 415 17.23 -29.97 -2.72
CA ASN A 415 16.46 -30.41 -3.91
C ASN A 415 15.09 -29.73 -4.11
N ASP A 416 14.77 -28.63 -3.43
CA ASP A 416 13.47 -27.96 -3.59
C ASP A 416 13.42 -27.12 -4.88
N HIS A 417 12.81 -27.65 -5.94
CA HIS A 417 12.51 -26.92 -7.17
C HIS A 417 11.23 -26.09 -7.02
N TYR A 418 11.33 -24.77 -7.27
CA TYR A 418 10.14 -23.92 -7.37
C TYR A 418 9.44 -24.20 -8.69
N LEU A 419 8.19 -24.63 -8.60
CA LEU A 419 7.35 -24.80 -9.78
C LEU A 419 6.57 -23.52 -9.98
N LEU A 420 6.83 -22.85 -11.09
CA LEU A 420 6.09 -21.69 -11.56
C LEU A 420 5.56 -22.02 -12.94
N ASN A 421 4.27 -21.85 -13.17
CA ASN A 421 3.76 -21.75 -14.54
C ASN A 421 4.06 -20.34 -15.13
N THR A 422 3.90 -20.19 -16.45
CA THR A 422 4.17 -18.93 -17.17
C THR A 422 3.36 -17.75 -16.62
N THR A 423 2.15 -18.01 -16.16
CA THR A 423 1.27 -16.99 -15.56
C THR A 423 1.73 -16.55 -14.17
N GLU A 424 2.15 -17.50 -13.32
CA GLU A 424 2.65 -17.24 -11.97
C GLU A 424 3.91 -16.39 -12.00
N SER A 425 4.70 -16.51 -13.07
CA SER A 425 5.92 -15.75 -13.30
C SER A 425 5.64 -14.25 -13.49
N GLY A 426 4.57 -13.88 -14.22
CA GLY A 426 4.17 -12.49 -14.40
C GLY A 426 3.71 -11.81 -13.10
N GLU A 427 2.87 -12.49 -12.31
CA GLU A 427 2.47 -11.98 -10.98
C GLU A 427 3.64 -11.86 -9.99
N LEU A 428 4.68 -12.66 -10.20
CA LEU A 428 5.87 -12.66 -9.36
C LEU A 428 6.80 -11.50 -9.68
N ALA A 429 6.89 -11.10 -10.95
CA ALA A 429 7.57 -9.89 -11.37
C ALA A 429 6.96 -8.64 -10.71
N ASP A 430 5.62 -8.57 -10.65
CA ASP A 430 4.91 -7.47 -9.97
C ASP A 430 5.10 -7.46 -8.44
N LYS A 431 5.56 -8.58 -7.87
CA LYS A 431 5.82 -8.78 -6.44
C LYS A 431 7.32 -8.73 -6.10
N LEU A 432 8.18 -8.32 -7.04
CA LEU A 432 9.60 -8.11 -6.77
C LEU A 432 9.78 -7.04 -5.70
N GLU A 433 10.74 -7.25 -4.82
CA GLU A 433 11.05 -6.26 -3.79
C GLU A 433 11.63 -5.02 -4.46
N THR A 434 11.13 -3.86 -4.03
CA THR A 434 11.62 -2.54 -4.45
C THR A 434 12.00 -1.75 -3.23
N ALA A 435 13.00 -0.89 -3.37
CA ALA A 435 13.32 0.11 -2.36
C ALA A 435 13.81 1.41 -3.02
N TRP A 436 13.78 2.51 -2.25
CA TRP A 436 14.36 3.79 -2.65
C TRP A 436 15.82 3.88 -2.23
N PHE A 437 16.71 3.79 -3.21
CA PHE A 437 18.16 3.84 -2.99
C PHE A 437 18.67 5.26 -3.06
N THR A 438 19.57 5.61 -2.15
CA THR A 438 20.30 6.87 -2.08
C THR A 438 21.78 6.56 -2.02
N ASP A 439 22.57 7.31 -2.78
CA ASP A 439 24.01 7.15 -2.84
C ASP A 439 24.67 7.82 -1.63
N LEU A 440 25.39 7.05 -0.83
CA LEU A 440 26.19 7.52 0.30
C LEU A 440 27.63 7.74 -0.17
N THR A 441 28.02 9.00 -0.38
CA THR A 441 29.36 9.43 -0.79
C THR A 441 30.36 9.40 0.38
N ASP A 442 31.63 9.74 0.12
CA ASP A 442 32.71 9.63 1.11
C ASP A 442 32.55 10.70 2.20
N GLN A 443 32.58 10.26 3.47
CA GLN A 443 32.14 11.03 4.65
C GLN A 443 30.66 11.46 4.65
N GLY A 444 29.83 10.85 3.80
CA GLY A 444 28.40 11.07 3.78
C GLY A 444 27.72 10.60 5.06
N GLU A 445 26.81 11.44 5.56
CA GLU A 445 25.86 11.12 6.63
C GLU A 445 24.45 11.26 6.06
N ILE A 446 23.58 10.28 6.34
CA ILE A 446 22.18 10.33 5.95
C ILE A 446 21.30 10.07 7.16
N ASP A 447 20.42 11.01 7.46
CA ASP A 447 19.39 10.91 8.49
C ASP A 447 18.04 10.47 7.90
N PHE A 448 17.28 9.68 8.66
CA PHE A 448 15.96 9.18 8.32
C PHE A 448 15.02 9.38 9.52
N ASN A 449 13.83 9.92 9.28
CA ASN A 449 12.81 10.08 10.31
C ASN A 449 11.84 8.91 10.29
N LEU A 450 11.54 8.35 11.46
CA LEU A 450 10.62 7.23 11.62
C LEU A 450 9.21 7.70 12.02
N PRO A 451 8.19 6.92 11.61
CA PRO A 451 6.85 6.99 12.17
C PRO A 451 6.78 6.74 13.66
N ASP A 452 5.73 7.26 14.28
CA ASP A 452 5.20 6.65 15.51
C ASP A 452 4.73 5.22 15.21
N ARG A 453 5.14 4.27 16.05
CA ARG A 453 4.85 2.84 15.87
C ARG A 453 4.19 2.26 17.13
N PRO A 454 3.17 1.39 16.98
CA PRO A 454 2.45 0.83 18.13
C PRO A 454 3.24 -0.27 18.87
N ALA A 455 4.22 -0.88 18.21
CA ALA A 455 5.08 -1.93 18.76
C ALA A 455 6.50 -1.84 18.19
N ASP A 456 7.40 -2.62 18.76
CA ASP A 456 8.72 -2.85 18.21
C ASP A 456 8.58 -3.44 16.80
N SER A 457 9.54 -3.15 15.94
CA SER A 457 9.53 -3.53 14.52
C SER A 457 10.91 -4.05 14.09
N LEU A 458 11.10 -4.21 12.79
CA LEU A 458 12.38 -4.54 12.16
C LEU A 458 12.76 -3.40 11.20
N LEU A 459 14.02 -3.00 11.24
CA LEU A 459 14.66 -2.15 10.24
C LEU A 459 15.40 -3.05 9.26
N ARG A 460 15.12 -2.88 7.97
CA ARG A 460 15.81 -3.55 6.88
C ARG A 460 16.72 -2.55 6.17
N ILE A 461 17.99 -2.92 6.06
CA ILE A 461 19.05 -2.17 5.38
C ILE A 461 19.38 -2.92 4.10
N VAL A 462 19.34 -2.24 2.97
CA VAL A 462 19.55 -2.83 1.64
C VAL A 462 20.66 -2.06 0.93
N ILE A 463 21.68 -2.74 0.43
CA ILE A 463 22.79 -2.14 -0.31
C ILE A 463 22.94 -2.82 -1.67
N LEU A 464 22.89 -2.04 -2.75
CA LEU A 464 23.07 -2.53 -4.12
C LEU A 464 24.54 -2.62 -4.52
N ASP A 465 24.82 -3.52 -5.47
CA ASP A 465 26.06 -3.54 -6.26
C ASP A 465 27.33 -3.40 -5.41
N HIS A 466 27.36 -4.14 -4.30
CA HIS A 466 28.30 -4.05 -3.19
C HIS A 466 29.73 -4.52 -3.48
N THR A 467 30.18 -4.46 -4.75
CA THR A 467 31.46 -4.98 -5.25
C THR A 467 32.73 -4.45 -4.56
N LEU A 468 32.61 -3.42 -3.71
CA LEU A 468 33.69 -2.95 -2.85
C LEU A 468 33.30 -3.07 -1.37
N PRO A 469 34.24 -3.47 -0.49
CA PRO A 469 33.99 -3.48 0.93
C PRO A 469 33.72 -2.04 1.42
N ALA A 470 32.82 -1.92 2.39
CA ALA A 470 32.46 -0.64 2.99
C ALA A 470 32.22 -0.79 4.50
N ARG A 471 32.58 0.22 5.29
CA ARG A 471 32.24 0.31 6.72
C ARG A 471 31.18 1.37 6.94
N LEU A 472 30.09 1.00 7.60
CA LEU A 472 29.00 1.91 7.93
C LEU A 472 28.75 1.88 9.45
N GLN A 473 28.22 2.96 9.98
CA GLN A 473 27.75 3.03 11.36
C GLN A 473 26.29 3.42 11.36
N LEU A 474 25.46 2.62 12.03
CA LEU A 474 24.03 2.84 12.18
C LEU A 474 23.74 3.39 13.58
N TYR A 475 23.17 4.58 13.64
CA TYR A 475 22.72 5.23 14.87
C TYR A 475 21.19 5.17 14.95
N MET A 476 20.67 4.83 16.13
CA MET A 476 19.23 4.82 16.43
C MET A 476 18.97 5.77 17.59
N ASP A 477 18.53 6.99 17.29
CA ASP A 477 18.55 8.12 18.24
C ASP A 477 19.92 8.23 18.96
N ASN A 478 19.91 8.26 20.29
CA ASN A 478 21.10 8.40 21.14
C ASN A 478 21.67 7.04 21.59
N GLN A 479 21.30 5.92 20.94
CA GLN A 479 21.88 4.61 21.26
C GLN A 479 23.31 4.49 20.70
N PRO A 480 24.15 3.61 21.28
CA PRO A 480 25.47 3.33 20.73
C PRO A 480 25.39 2.90 19.25
N PRO A 481 26.31 3.36 18.39
CA PRO A 481 26.28 3.00 16.97
C PRO A 481 26.47 1.50 16.79
N LEU A 482 25.70 0.93 15.87
CA LEU A 482 25.86 -0.43 15.39
C LEU A 482 26.82 -0.44 14.20
N PRO A 483 28.03 -1.01 14.34
CA PRO A 483 29.00 -1.11 13.25
C PRO A 483 28.53 -2.15 12.24
N LEU A 484 28.49 -1.74 10.97
CA LEU A 484 28.14 -2.57 9.84
C LEU A 484 29.34 -2.69 8.90
N ARG A 485 29.58 -3.89 8.40
CA ARG A 485 30.63 -4.15 7.41
C ARG A 485 30.04 -4.83 6.18
N LEU A 486 30.23 -4.20 5.04
CA LEU A 486 29.97 -4.79 3.74
C LEU A 486 31.23 -5.51 3.28
N ASP A 487 31.13 -6.80 2.98
CA ASP A 487 32.25 -7.61 2.53
C ASP A 487 31.83 -8.56 1.40
N ASN A 488 32.67 -8.65 0.36
CA ASN A 488 32.48 -9.56 -0.77
C ASN A 488 33.27 -10.87 -0.64
N ALA A 489 34.25 -10.94 0.26
CA ALA A 489 35.18 -12.05 0.32
C ALA A 489 34.53 -13.41 0.65
N SER A 490 33.29 -13.42 1.16
CA SER A 490 32.55 -14.62 1.59
C SER A 490 31.86 -15.41 0.46
N THR A 491 32.12 -15.08 -0.82
CA THR A 491 31.26 -15.50 -1.95
C THR A 491 31.81 -16.49 -3.02
N PRO A 492 32.67 -17.50 -2.77
CA PRO A 492 33.04 -18.40 -3.88
C PRO A 492 32.07 -19.57 -4.18
N ASP A 493 31.23 -20.04 -3.25
CA ASP A 493 30.37 -21.21 -3.53
C ASP A 493 28.89 -20.87 -3.69
N LEU A 494 28.45 -20.73 -4.95
CA LEU A 494 27.05 -20.59 -5.35
C LEU A 494 26.15 -21.73 -4.85
N VAL A 495 26.72 -22.88 -4.46
CA VAL A 495 25.99 -24.07 -3.96
C VAL A 495 25.23 -23.78 -2.65
N HIS A 496 25.72 -22.85 -1.82
CA HIS A 496 25.20 -22.64 -0.45
C HIS A 496 24.14 -21.55 -0.34
N TYR A 497 23.95 -20.77 -1.40
CA TYR A 497 23.04 -19.64 -1.39
C TYR A 497 21.80 -19.92 -2.24
N ARG A 498 20.69 -19.35 -1.80
CA ARG A 498 19.52 -19.17 -2.63
C ARG A 498 19.33 -17.67 -2.78
N ILE A 499 19.28 -17.22 -4.01
CA ILE A 499 18.76 -15.88 -4.27
C ILE A 499 17.25 -16.02 -4.05
N ASP A 500 16.66 -15.30 -3.09
CA ASP A 500 15.21 -15.31 -2.85
C ASP A 500 14.44 -14.73 -4.04
N ALA A 501 15.17 -14.09 -4.96
CA ALA A 501 14.74 -13.95 -6.34
C ALA A 501 14.51 -15.30 -7.06
N SER A 502 14.50 -16.47 -6.43
CA SER A 502 13.81 -17.67 -6.94
C SER A 502 12.35 -17.45 -7.41
N ARG A 503 11.77 -16.27 -7.20
CA ARG A 503 10.55 -15.79 -7.89
C ARG A 503 10.81 -15.04 -9.22
N ALA A 504 11.96 -14.39 -9.36
CA ALA A 504 12.46 -13.64 -10.53
C ALA A 504 13.43 -14.47 -11.41
N LEU A 505 14.42 -15.12 -10.80
CA LEU A 505 15.38 -16.06 -11.38
C LEU A 505 14.76 -17.40 -11.75
N ALA A 506 13.65 -17.84 -11.15
CA ALA A 506 12.92 -18.99 -11.71
C ALA A 506 12.24 -18.61 -13.04
N ALA A 507 11.88 -17.34 -13.25
CA ALA A 507 11.48 -16.86 -14.57
C ALA A 507 12.68 -16.85 -15.54
N GLN A 508 13.89 -16.48 -15.10
CA GLN A 508 15.11 -16.58 -15.93
C GLN A 508 15.57 -18.03 -16.19
N ALA A 509 15.46 -18.94 -15.22
CA ALA A 509 15.92 -20.33 -15.34
C ALA A 509 14.98 -21.19 -16.19
N VAL A 510 13.69 -20.84 -16.26
CA VAL A 510 12.73 -21.45 -17.18
C VAL A 510 12.83 -20.83 -18.60
N GLN A 511 13.42 -19.63 -18.73
CA GLN A 511 13.61 -18.91 -20.00
C GLN A 511 14.97 -19.14 -20.68
N ALA A 512 15.70 -20.20 -20.32
CA ALA A 512 16.81 -20.65 -21.17
C ALA A 512 16.32 -21.23 -22.52
N ASP A 513 15.00 -21.42 -22.69
CA ASP A 513 14.34 -21.61 -23.98
C ASP A 513 13.14 -20.65 -24.10
N HIS A 514 13.27 -19.70 -25.03
CA HIS A 514 12.24 -18.94 -25.74
C HIS A 514 11.37 -17.87 -25.05
N ASP A 515 11.37 -16.70 -25.71
CA ASP A 515 10.35 -15.66 -25.87
C ASP A 515 9.67 -15.07 -24.63
N SER A 516 9.92 -13.77 -24.33
CA SER A 516 8.90 -12.76 -23.94
C SER A 516 9.45 -11.53 -23.18
N SER A 517 8.70 -10.42 -23.28
CA SER A 517 8.89 -9.07 -22.71
C SER A 517 8.96 -8.94 -21.17
N TRP A 518 8.90 -10.06 -20.43
CA TRP A 518 9.02 -10.13 -18.97
C TRP A 518 10.44 -9.90 -18.44
N GLN A 519 11.41 -9.80 -19.35
CA GLN A 519 12.82 -9.68 -18.99
C GLN A 519 13.15 -8.38 -18.24
N LEU A 520 12.38 -7.30 -18.34
CA LEU A 520 12.79 -5.96 -17.86
C LEU A 520 12.87 -5.79 -16.33
N PRO A 521 11.84 -6.07 -15.52
CA PRO A 521 11.95 -5.94 -14.07
C PRO A 521 13.02 -6.89 -13.51
N VAL A 522 13.13 -8.08 -14.10
CA VAL A 522 14.08 -9.12 -13.69
C VAL A 522 15.51 -8.78 -14.10
N GLN A 523 15.75 -8.25 -15.31
CA GLN A 523 17.06 -7.75 -15.76
C GLN A 523 17.50 -6.50 -15.00
N GLN A 524 16.55 -5.66 -14.55
CA GLN A 524 16.82 -4.51 -13.69
C GLN A 524 16.99 -4.89 -12.22
N THR A 525 16.64 -6.12 -11.83
CA THR A 525 16.80 -6.60 -10.46
C THR A 525 18.29 -6.81 -10.18
N ARG A 526 18.82 -6.04 -9.22
CA ARG A 526 20.21 -6.14 -8.79
C ARG A 526 20.35 -7.02 -7.53
N PRO A 527 21.42 -7.81 -7.39
CA PRO A 527 21.68 -8.50 -6.14
C PRO A 527 21.95 -7.46 -5.05
N ALA A 528 21.36 -7.65 -3.88
CA ALA A 528 21.54 -6.74 -2.76
C ALA A 528 22.07 -7.45 -1.53
N ALA A 529 22.93 -6.75 -0.80
CA ALA A 529 23.22 -7.10 0.57
C ALA A 529 22.10 -6.57 1.47
N VAL A 530 21.52 -7.45 2.28
CA VAL A 530 20.34 -7.16 3.10
C VAL A 530 20.57 -7.60 4.54
N LEU A 531 20.31 -6.70 5.47
CA LEU A 531 20.37 -6.98 6.90
C LEU A 531 19.07 -6.51 7.55
N GLU A 532 18.50 -7.34 8.43
CA GLU A 532 17.35 -6.96 9.25
C GLU A 532 17.81 -6.86 10.71
N VAL A 533 17.55 -5.72 11.36
CA VAL A 533 17.90 -5.46 12.76
C VAL A 533 16.64 -5.07 13.56
N PRO A 534 16.58 -5.40 14.86
CA PRO A 534 15.48 -4.95 15.72
C PRO A 534 15.37 -3.43 15.73
N LEU A 535 14.14 -2.91 15.62
CA LEU A 535 13.85 -1.49 15.66
C LEU A 535 12.88 -1.18 16.81
N PRO A 536 13.39 -0.76 17.99
CA PRO A 536 12.55 -0.48 19.16
C PRO A 536 11.52 0.61 18.88
N ARG A 537 10.29 0.50 19.39
CA ARG A 537 9.16 1.40 19.08
C ARG A 537 9.39 2.87 19.42
N LYS A 538 10.29 3.13 20.37
CA LYS A 538 10.61 4.48 20.84
C LYS A 538 11.59 5.22 19.93
N VAL A 539 12.28 4.50 19.04
CA VAL A 539 13.26 5.10 18.12
C VAL A 539 12.54 5.97 17.10
N LYS A 540 12.96 7.24 16.97
CA LYS A 540 12.35 8.24 16.08
C LYS A 540 13.24 8.66 14.93
N ASN A 541 14.54 8.53 15.06
CA ASN A 541 15.51 8.89 14.04
C ASN A 541 16.51 7.74 13.84
N ILE A 542 16.85 7.50 12.58
CA ILE A 542 17.92 6.60 12.18
C ILE A 542 18.93 7.42 11.40
N ARG A 543 20.21 7.20 11.68
CA ARG A 543 21.30 7.85 10.96
C ARG A 543 22.31 6.82 10.51
N ILE A 544 22.78 6.96 9.28
CA ILE A 544 23.84 6.12 8.72
C ILE A 544 25.01 6.99 8.32
N LEU A 545 26.17 6.67 8.88
CA LEU A 545 27.45 7.32 8.59
C LEU A 545 28.36 6.33 7.86
N ARG A 546 29.07 6.80 6.83
CA ARG A 546 30.15 6.05 6.22
C ARG A 546 31.44 6.24 7.02
N GLY A 547 32.04 5.13 7.46
CA GLY A 547 33.22 5.12 8.31
C GLY A 547 34.55 4.93 7.59
N ASP A 548 34.56 4.90 6.25
CA ASP A 548 35.76 4.74 5.43
C ASP A 548 35.90 5.82 4.35
N ASP A 549 37.15 6.16 4.02
CA ASP A 549 37.53 7.06 2.93
C ASP A 549 37.49 6.33 1.58
N GLY A 550 36.31 5.77 1.24
CA GLY A 550 36.07 5.22 -0.09
C GLY A 550 36.24 6.28 -1.18
N GLN A 551 36.16 5.89 -2.46
CA GLN A 551 36.00 6.83 -3.58
C GLN A 551 34.70 6.61 -4.36
N ARG A 552 33.99 5.49 -4.09
CA ARG A 552 32.76 5.12 -4.79
C ARG A 552 31.58 5.18 -3.84
N PRO A 553 30.45 5.77 -4.23
CA PRO A 553 29.27 5.85 -3.39
C PRO A 553 28.68 4.47 -3.11
N VAL A 554 28.09 4.32 -1.92
CA VAL A 554 27.33 3.12 -1.53
C VAL A 554 25.85 3.38 -1.76
N SER A 555 25.22 2.68 -2.70
CA SER A 555 23.78 2.79 -2.98
C SER A 555 22.98 2.05 -1.90
N LEU A 556 22.43 2.80 -0.95
CA LEU A 556 21.75 2.34 0.27
C LEU A 556 20.25 2.63 0.23
N ALA A 557 19.42 1.69 0.68
CA ALA A 557 18.02 1.92 1.00
C ALA A 557 17.70 1.42 2.41
N LEU A 558 16.79 2.12 3.09
CA LEU A 558 16.25 1.70 4.39
C LEU A 558 14.75 1.44 4.28
N GLN A 559 14.28 0.40 4.94
CA GLN A 559 12.86 0.08 5.05
C GLN A 559 12.54 -0.31 6.49
N TYR A 560 11.35 -0.01 6.97
CA TYR A 560 10.89 -0.50 8.27
C TYR A 560 9.66 -1.37 8.10
N ARG A 561 9.45 -2.29 9.04
CA ARG A 561 8.30 -3.19 8.99
C ARG A 561 7.05 -2.55 9.59
N THR A 562 5.91 -2.66 8.91
CA THR A 562 4.64 -2.09 9.35
C THR A 562 3.47 -3.05 9.12
N ALA A 563 2.38 -2.85 9.86
CA ALA A 563 1.23 -3.76 9.85
C ALA A 563 0.45 -3.67 8.53
N ARG A 564 0.00 -4.82 8.04
CA ARG A 564 -0.98 -4.94 6.95
C ARG A 564 -2.37 -5.09 7.56
N PRO A 565 -3.38 -4.31 7.13
CA PRO A 565 -4.74 -4.51 7.60
C PRO A 565 -5.27 -5.87 7.13
N TYR A 566 -6.01 -6.55 8.00
CA TYR A 566 -6.73 -7.77 7.66
C TYR A 566 -7.77 -7.49 6.58
N ARG A 567 -7.87 -8.36 5.58
CA ARG A 567 -8.88 -8.23 4.52
C ARG A 567 -9.33 -9.61 4.10
N LEU A 568 -10.64 -9.80 4.02
CA LEU A 568 -11.25 -10.96 3.38
C LEU A 568 -10.81 -11.07 1.90
N SER A 569 -10.73 -12.30 1.38
CA SER A 569 -10.69 -12.52 -0.07
C SER A 569 -11.95 -11.97 -0.75
N ASP A 570 -11.88 -11.74 -2.05
CA ASP A 570 -13.04 -11.25 -2.83
C ASP A 570 -14.22 -12.23 -2.73
N SER A 571 -13.95 -13.53 -2.93
CA SER A 571 -14.93 -14.62 -2.78
C SER A 571 -15.54 -14.70 -1.37
N SER A 572 -14.72 -14.67 -0.31
CA SER A 572 -15.24 -14.69 1.06
C SER A 572 -16.05 -13.42 1.38
N TYR A 573 -15.63 -12.24 0.92
CA TYR A 573 -16.40 -11.02 1.10
C TYR A 573 -17.77 -11.11 0.41
N LEU A 574 -17.82 -11.54 -0.85
CA LEU A 574 -19.08 -11.71 -1.58
C LEU A 574 -20.01 -12.74 -0.92
N HIS A 575 -19.46 -13.87 -0.47
CA HIS A 575 -20.23 -14.89 0.24
C HIS A 575 -20.84 -14.35 1.53
N LEU A 576 -20.06 -13.62 2.34
CA LEU A 576 -20.57 -13.03 3.58
C LEU A 576 -21.61 -11.94 3.33
N LEU A 577 -21.45 -11.15 2.25
CA LEU A 577 -22.50 -10.21 1.82
C LEU A 577 -23.78 -10.94 1.43
N ASP A 578 -23.70 -12.07 0.73
CA ASP A 578 -24.86 -12.89 0.35
C ASP A 578 -25.60 -13.43 1.58
N VAL A 579 -24.88 -13.95 2.58
CA VAL A 579 -25.47 -14.35 3.88
C VAL A 579 -26.25 -13.19 4.50
N LEU A 580 -25.64 -12.01 4.57
CA LEU A 580 -26.28 -10.82 5.15
C LEU A 580 -27.47 -10.29 4.33
N ARG A 581 -27.47 -10.48 3.00
CA ARG A 581 -28.61 -10.13 2.14
C ARG A 581 -29.77 -11.09 2.35
N LYS A 582 -29.50 -12.40 2.40
CA LYS A 582 -30.52 -13.44 2.64
C LYS A 582 -31.24 -13.25 3.97
N GLU A 583 -30.51 -12.78 4.99
CA GLU A 583 -31.10 -12.48 6.30
C GLU A 583 -31.62 -11.03 6.44
N SER A 584 -31.60 -10.24 5.36
CA SER A 584 -32.04 -8.82 5.35
C SER A 584 -31.30 -7.91 6.35
N VAL A 585 -30.08 -8.28 6.75
CA VAL A 585 -29.25 -7.57 7.74
C VAL A 585 -28.29 -6.57 7.09
N LEU A 586 -27.91 -6.78 5.82
CA LEU A 586 -26.83 -6.01 5.18
C LEU A 586 -27.07 -4.49 5.20
N GLN A 587 -28.25 -4.03 4.75
CA GLN A 587 -28.55 -2.60 4.67
C GLN A 587 -28.73 -1.96 6.06
N PRO A 588 -29.47 -2.57 7.02
CA PRO A 588 -29.49 -2.09 8.41
C PRO A 588 -28.09 -1.98 9.05
N LEU A 589 -27.22 -2.97 8.82
CA LEU A 589 -25.87 -2.98 9.36
C LEU A 589 -25.02 -1.85 8.79
N TRP A 590 -25.04 -1.67 7.47
CA TRP A 590 -24.34 -0.57 6.82
C TRP A 590 -24.83 0.80 7.32
N ARG A 591 -26.15 0.97 7.43
CA ARG A 591 -26.77 2.19 7.99
C ARG A 591 -26.30 2.45 9.42
N ALA A 592 -26.30 1.43 10.27
CA ALA A 592 -25.85 1.56 11.64
C ALA A 592 -24.36 1.96 11.71
N CYS A 593 -23.51 1.39 10.85
CA CYS A 593 -22.11 1.76 10.74
C CYS A 593 -21.93 3.24 10.35
N LEU A 594 -22.71 3.74 9.39
CA LEU A 594 -22.62 5.14 8.94
C LEU A 594 -23.17 6.15 9.95
N THR A 595 -24.22 5.78 10.69
CA THR A 595 -24.83 6.64 11.70
C THR A 595 -23.95 6.71 12.96
N ASN A 596 -23.35 5.58 13.35
CA ASN A 596 -22.53 5.44 14.54
C ASN A 596 -21.10 4.98 14.18
N ILE A 597 -20.42 5.73 13.30
CA ILE A 597 -19.06 5.39 12.83
C ILE A 597 -18.10 5.23 14.01
N ASP A 598 -18.21 6.05 15.05
CA ASP A 598 -17.38 5.94 16.25
C ASP A 598 -17.53 4.57 16.94
N THR A 599 -18.76 4.06 17.07
CA THR A 599 -19.03 2.73 17.64
C THR A 599 -18.47 1.63 16.73
N ALA A 600 -18.66 1.73 15.42
CA ALA A 600 -18.14 0.74 14.48
C ALA A 600 -16.59 0.69 14.46
N LEU A 601 -15.94 1.82 14.72
CA LEU A 601 -14.47 1.94 14.81
C LEU A 601 -13.92 1.63 16.21
N ASN A 602 -14.77 1.55 17.24
CA ASN A 602 -14.35 1.29 18.60
C ASN A 602 -13.98 -0.19 18.79
N PRO A 603 -12.72 -0.52 19.16
CA PRO A 603 -12.33 -1.90 19.44
C PRO A 603 -13.08 -2.52 20.63
N ASP A 604 -13.60 -1.70 21.55
CA ASP A 604 -14.33 -2.15 22.75
C ASP A 604 -15.83 -2.36 22.49
N ALA A 605 -16.33 -1.97 21.32
CA ALA A 605 -17.73 -2.16 20.98
C ALA A 605 -18.03 -3.65 20.74
N ALA A 606 -19.11 -4.14 21.37
CA ALA A 606 -19.66 -5.46 21.14
C ALA A 606 -20.45 -5.48 19.82
N LEU A 607 -19.75 -5.71 18.72
CA LEU A 607 -20.32 -5.77 17.37
C LEU A 607 -20.77 -7.19 17.00
N PRO A 608 -21.85 -7.35 16.21
CA PRO A 608 -22.75 -6.31 15.71
C PRO A 608 -23.85 -5.90 16.70
N GLY A 609 -23.93 -6.52 17.88
CA GLY A 609 -25.06 -6.37 18.82
C GLY A 609 -25.39 -4.92 19.22
N GLN A 610 -24.36 -4.07 19.41
CA GLN A 610 -24.57 -2.64 19.68
C GLN A 610 -25.07 -1.85 18.46
N LEU A 611 -24.70 -2.25 17.24
CA LEU A 611 -25.12 -1.58 16.01
C LEU A 611 -26.54 -2.00 15.58
N LEU A 612 -26.87 -3.27 15.80
CA LEU A 612 -28.16 -3.87 15.43
C LEU A 612 -29.05 -4.11 16.65
N ALA A 613 -28.94 -3.25 17.67
CA ALA A 613 -29.69 -3.39 18.91
C ALA A 613 -31.20 -3.50 18.62
N GLY A 614 -31.84 -4.55 19.16
CA GLY A 614 -33.26 -4.81 18.97
C GLY A 614 -33.62 -5.66 17.74
N GLN A 615 -32.66 -6.08 16.91
CA GLN A 615 -32.89 -7.02 15.82
C GLN A 615 -32.51 -8.45 16.22
N THR A 616 -33.41 -9.41 15.99
CA THR A 616 -33.11 -10.84 16.12
C THR A 616 -32.37 -11.30 14.86
N ILE A 617 -31.06 -11.48 14.99
CA ILE A 617 -30.20 -12.02 13.93
C ILE A 617 -29.70 -13.41 14.32
N THR A 618 -29.58 -14.31 13.34
CA THR A 618 -28.99 -15.62 13.58
C THR A 618 -27.51 -15.49 13.96
N GLU A 619 -26.94 -16.53 14.57
CA GLU A 619 -25.49 -16.55 14.87
C GLU A 619 -24.64 -16.45 13.58
N ASN A 620 -25.15 -17.02 12.48
CA ASN A 620 -24.50 -16.95 11.18
C ASN A 620 -24.40 -15.51 10.66
N ALA A 621 -25.52 -14.78 10.61
CA ALA A 621 -25.51 -13.36 10.27
C ALA A 621 -24.72 -12.51 11.25
N ARG A 622 -24.73 -12.84 12.55
CA ARG A 622 -23.94 -12.12 13.56
C ARG A 622 -22.44 -12.21 13.26
N SER A 623 -21.96 -13.40 12.98
CA SER A 623 -20.56 -13.62 12.62
C SER A 623 -20.19 -12.99 11.27
N ALA A 624 -21.04 -13.14 10.26
CA ALA A 624 -20.86 -12.50 8.96
C ALA A 624 -20.80 -10.96 9.09
N ALA A 625 -21.69 -10.37 9.88
CA ALA A 625 -21.74 -8.93 10.14
C ALA A 625 -20.45 -8.45 10.80
N ARG A 626 -19.94 -9.17 11.80
CA ARG A 626 -18.67 -8.84 12.45
C ARG A 626 -17.50 -8.80 11.46
N ALA A 627 -17.35 -9.86 10.66
CA ALA A 627 -16.25 -9.98 9.70
C ALA A 627 -16.33 -8.92 8.60
N VAL A 628 -17.54 -8.63 8.12
CA VAL A 628 -17.81 -7.61 7.10
C VAL A 628 -17.56 -6.20 7.65
N VAL A 629 -18.02 -5.87 8.86
CA VAL A 629 -17.71 -4.57 9.48
C VAL A 629 -16.21 -4.40 9.68
N ASN A 630 -15.52 -5.44 10.12
CA ASN A 630 -14.07 -5.44 10.25
C ASN A 630 -13.36 -5.20 8.89
N HIS A 631 -13.87 -5.77 7.80
CA HIS A 631 -13.41 -5.48 6.43
C HIS A 631 -13.67 -4.01 6.03
N TRP A 632 -14.76 -3.40 6.50
CA TRP A 632 -15.10 -2.00 6.22
C TRP A 632 -14.33 -0.97 7.04
N VAL A 633 -13.62 -1.35 8.11
CA VAL A 633 -12.89 -0.40 8.98
C VAL A 633 -12.02 0.61 8.22
N PRO A 634 -11.20 0.23 7.21
CA PRO A 634 -10.44 1.20 6.43
C PRO A 634 -11.31 2.22 5.67
N LEU A 635 -12.46 1.79 5.15
CA LEU A 635 -13.44 2.69 4.50
C LEU A 635 -14.10 3.60 5.53
N LEU A 636 -14.53 3.08 6.67
CA LEU A 636 -15.18 3.85 7.74
C LEU A 636 -14.23 4.90 8.34
N ARG A 637 -12.95 4.55 8.59
CA ARG A 637 -11.92 5.52 8.99
C ARG A 637 -11.76 6.63 7.97
N TRP A 638 -11.82 6.29 6.69
CA TRP A 638 -11.73 7.28 5.63
C TRP A 638 -12.94 8.20 5.55
N LEU A 639 -14.15 7.66 5.64
CA LEU A 639 -15.38 8.44 5.70
C LEU A 639 -15.34 9.42 6.87
N ARG A 640 -14.96 8.94 8.06
CA ARG A 640 -14.77 9.80 9.25
C ARG A 640 -13.75 10.92 8.99
N ALA A 641 -12.57 10.60 8.48
CA ALA A 641 -11.54 11.59 8.21
C ALA A 641 -12.01 12.64 7.17
N ARG A 642 -12.81 12.25 6.17
CA ARG A 642 -13.42 13.16 5.21
C ARG A 642 -14.51 14.03 5.84
N GLN A 643 -15.34 13.48 6.72
CA GLN A 643 -16.33 14.24 7.49
C GLN A 643 -15.65 15.26 8.41
N GLU A 644 -14.61 14.89 9.15
CA GLU A 644 -13.83 15.78 10.01
C GLU A 644 -13.20 16.92 9.19
N SER A 645 -12.60 16.59 8.04
CA SER A 645 -12.06 17.60 7.13
C SER A 645 -13.14 18.54 6.56
N TYR A 646 -14.35 18.03 6.31
CA TYR A 646 -15.48 18.81 5.81
C TYR A 646 -16.13 19.69 6.90
N ARG A 647 -16.01 19.31 8.18
CA ARG A 647 -16.44 20.13 9.31
C ARG A 647 -15.39 21.17 9.73
N ALA A 648 -14.11 20.93 9.41
CA ALA A 648 -13.02 21.80 9.82
C ALA A 648 -13.16 23.25 9.30
N GLY A 649 -13.04 24.21 10.22
CA GLY A 649 -13.14 25.65 9.95
C GLY A 649 -14.57 26.21 9.94
N ILE A 650 -15.58 25.40 10.27
CA ILE A 650 -16.95 25.84 10.52
C ILE A 650 -17.08 26.09 12.02
N ASP A 651 -17.46 27.32 12.38
CA ASP A 651 -17.76 27.64 13.76
C ASP A 651 -19.23 27.28 14.00
N THR A 652 -19.48 26.27 14.81
CA THR A 652 -20.84 25.87 15.21
C THR A 652 -21.24 26.45 16.57
N GLY A 653 -20.35 27.21 17.22
CA GLY A 653 -20.55 27.84 18.52
C GLY A 653 -21.14 29.26 18.41
N GLU A 654 -21.96 29.62 19.41
CA GLU A 654 -22.62 30.91 19.67
C GLU A 654 -23.16 31.67 18.43
N GLN A 655 -24.45 31.46 18.16
CA GLN A 655 -25.17 32.36 17.26
C GLN A 655 -25.17 33.78 17.85
N PRO A 656 -24.81 34.81 17.08
CA PRO A 656 -24.82 36.19 17.55
C PRO A 656 -26.18 36.55 18.15
N ALA A 657 -26.17 37.40 19.19
CA ALA A 657 -27.36 37.81 19.92
C ALA A 657 -28.43 38.34 18.93
N ARG A 658 -29.51 37.57 18.78
CA ARG A 658 -30.56 37.83 17.78
C ARG A 658 -31.36 39.08 18.15
N ARG A 659 -31.57 39.98 17.19
CA ARG A 659 -32.29 41.23 17.40
C ARG A 659 -33.80 41.05 17.21
N ASN A 660 -34.59 41.75 18.02
CA ASN A 660 -36.04 41.79 17.85
C ASN A 660 -36.39 42.92 16.87
N ILE A 661 -36.45 42.60 15.57
CA ILE A 661 -36.75 43.56 14.49
C ILE A 661 -38.24 43.42 14.14
N PRO A 662 -39.02 44.52 14.07
CA PRO A 662 -40.43 44.48 13.65
C PRO A 662 -40.63 43.84 12.26
N THR A 663 -41.70 43.05 12.09
CA THR A 663 -41.99 42.33 10.83
C THR A 663 -42.10 43.25 9.61
N ARG A 664 -42.61 44.47 9.77
CA ARG A 664 -42.69 45.46 8.68
C ARG A 664 -41.30 45.84 8.17
N GLU A 665 -40.38 46.14 9.08
CA GLU A 665 -38.99 46.47 8.75
C GLU A 665 -38.26 45.27 8.11
N LEU A 666 -38.50 44.04 8.61
CA LEU A 666 -37.97 42.82 7.99
C LEU A 666 -38.44 42.63 6.54
N ASN A 667 -39.71 42.93 6.25
CA ASN A 667 -40.25 42.88 4.90
C ASN A 667 -39.68 43.97 3.99
N ASP A 668 -39.43 45.17 4.53
CA ASP A 668 -38.79 46.26 3.79
C ASP A 668 -37.33 45.93 3.44
N ILE A 669 -36.58 45.34 4.38
CA ILE A 669 -35.21 44.84 4.16
C ILE A 669 -35.21 43.73 3.11
N LEU A 670 -36.11 42.75 3.22
CA LEU A 670 -36.25 41.64 2.26
C LEU A 670 -36.55 42.16 0.84
N THR A 671 -37.45 43.13 0.73
CA THR A 671 -37.82 43.74 -0.57
C THR A 671 -36.65 44.51 -1.15
N SER A 672 -35.91 45.24 -0.32
CA SER A 672 -34.71 45.98 -0.72
C SER A 672 -33.59 45.04 -1.18
N ALA A 673 -33.38 43.93 -0.48
CA ALA A 673 -32.41 42.90 -0.85
C ALA A 673 -32.74 42.29 -2.22
N LYS A 674 -33.98 41.84 -2.42
CA LYS A 674 -34.43 41.28 -3.72
C LYS A 674 -34.36 42.31 -4.86
N ARG A 675 -34.65 43.58 -4.58
CA ARG A 675 -34.53 44.65 -5.58
C ARG A 675 -33.07 44.85 -5.99
N ALA A 676 -32.16 44.88 -5.03
CA ALA A 676 -30.72 44.99 -5.28
C ALA A 676 -30.19 43.78 -6.07
N GLU A 677 -30.62 42.57 -5.74
CA GLU A 677 -30.27 41.36 -6.52
C GLU A 677 -30.76 41.44 -7.97
N ARG A 678 -32.02 41.81 -8.20
CA ARG A 678 -32.58 41.96 -9.57
C ARG A 678 -31.87 43.04 -10.37
N ALA A 679 -31.42 44.11 -9.71
CA ALA A 679 -30.62 45.16 -10.32
C ALA A 679 -29.13 44.76 -10.53
N GLY A 680 -28.71 43.57 -10.09
CA GLY A 680 -27.30 43.14 -10.16
C GLY A 680 -26.37 43.86 -9.18
N HIS A 681 -26.92 44.59 -8.21
CA HIS A 681 -26.17 45.32 -7.17
C HIS A 681 -25.87 44.38 -5.99
N TRP A 682 -24.88 43.51 -6.17
CA TRP A 682 -24.65 42.38 -5.25
C TRP A 682 -24.11 42.77 -3.86
N LEU A 683 -23.31 43.82 -3.74
CA LEU A 683 -22.81 44.27 -2.43
C LEU A 683 -23.92 44.88 -1.56
N PRO A 684 -24.73 45.84 -2.07
CA PRO A 684 -25.93 46.29 -1.35
C PRO A 684 -26.93 45.16 -1.06
N ALA A 685 -27.07 44.18 -1.95
CA ALA A 685 -27.87 42.99 -1.68
C ALA A 685 -27.32 42.21 -0.46
N LEU A 686 -26.01 41.94 -0.43
CA LEU A 686 -25.36 41.23 0.67
C LEU A 686 -25.51 41.96 2.01
N GLU A 687 -25.39 43.28 2.04
CA GLU A 687 -25.59 44.08 3.25
C GLU A 687 -27.02 43.95 3.80
N ASN A 688 -28.02 44.03 2.92
CA ASN A 688 -29.42 43.85 3.30
C ASN A 688 -29.70 42.40 3.75
N TRP A 689 -29.12 41.41 3.08
CA TRP A 689 -29.21 40.01 3.50
C TRP A 689 -28.56 39.78 4.86
N ARG A 690 -27.41 40.40 5.14
CA ARG A 690 -26.76 40.33 6.46
C ARG A 690 -27.64 40.93 7.55
N ARG A 691 -28.23 42.11 7.34
CA ARG A 691 -29.19 42.70 8.29
C ARG A 691 -30.39 41.79 8.55
N LEU A 692 -30.88 41.11 7.51
CA LEU A 692 -31.98 40.16 7.62
C LEU A 692 -31.60 38.89 8.42
N SER A 693 -30.32 38.52 8.44
CA SER A 693 -29.82 37.34 9.17
C SER A 693 -29.89 37.47 10.70
N ASP A 694 -29.97 38.70 11.23
CA ASP A 694 -30.09 38.99 12.67
C ASP A 694 -31.51 38.74 13.21
N SER A 695 -32.48 38.42 12.34
CA SER A 695 -33.88 38.23 12.69
C SER A 695 -34.12 37.00 13.58
N LYS A 696 -35.07 37.09 14.52
CA LYS A 696 -35.59 35.93 15.25
C LYS A 696 -36.46 35.01 14.38
N GLN A 697 -37.00 35.49 13.27
CA GLN A 697 -37.90 34.73 12.40
C GLN A 697 -37.13 33.78 11.47
N VAL A 698 -37.45 32.49 11.51
CA VAL A 698 -36.75 31.43 10.76
C VAL A 698 -36.79 31.67 9.25
N GLN A 699 -37.94 32.04 8.69
CA GLN A 699 -38.11 32.25 7.25
C GLN A 699 -37.22 33.38 6.70
N HIS A 700 -37.12 34.50 7.43
CA HIS A 700 -36.24 35.61 7.04
C HIS A 700 -34.76 35.24 7.13
N ARG A 701 -34.36 34.47 8.16
CA ARG A 701 -32.98 33.96 8.26
C ARG A 701 -32.62 33.02 7.11
N GLN A 702 -33.56 32.16 6.70
CA GLN A 702 -33.34 31.26 5.55
C GLN A 702 -33.21 32.03 4.24
N ALA A 703 -34.07 33.03 4.02
CA ALA A 703 -33.96 33.93 2.87
C ALA A 703 -32.65 34.71 2.87
N ALA A 704 -32.25 35.25 4.03
CA ALA A 704 -30.99 35.95 4.26
C ALA A 704 -29.78 35.10 3.90
N LEU A 705 -29.74 33.85 4.36
CA LEU A 705 -28.64 32.95 4.08
C LEU A 705 -28.57 32.59 2.59
N SER A 706 -29.70 32.23 1.97
CA SER A 706 -29.74 31.94 0.52
C SER A 706 -29.30 33.14 -0.32
N GLY A 707 -29.81 34.33 0.02
CA GLY A 707 -29.44 35.57 -0.63
C GLY A 707 -27.97 35.94 -0.40
N SER A 708 -27.45 35.72 0.81
CA SER A 708 -26.03 35.95 1.13
C SER A 708 -25.12 35.02 0.33
N VAL A 709 -25.44 33.72 0.25
CA VAL A 709 -24.68 32.77 -0.58
C VAL A 709 -24.72 33.19 -2.03
N HIS A 710 -25.90 33.51 -2.58
CA HIS A 710 -26.03 33.93 -3.97
C HIS A 710 -25.24 35.22 -4.24
N ALA A 711 -25.39 36.23 -3.39
CA ALA A 711 -24.64 37.47 -3.48
C ALA A 711 -23.14 37.23 -3.40
N LEU A 712 -22.66 36.39 -2.47
CA LEU A 712 -21.23 36.04 -2.35
C LEU A 712 -20.71 35.31 -3.59
N LEU A 713 -21.48 34.36 -4.15
CA LEU A 713 -21.12 33.68 -5.40
C LEU A 713 -21.03 34.66 -6.58
N LYS A 714 -21.94 35.63 -6.64
CA LYS A 714 -21.95 36.70 -7.65
C LYS A 714 -20.91 37.80 -7.37
N LEU A 715 -20.46 37.92 -6.13
CA LEU A 715 -19.34 38.76 -5.68
C LEU A 715 -17.98 38.08 -5.85
N GLY A 716 -17.94 36.77 -6.13
CA GLY A 716 -16.70 36.00 -6.30
C GLY A 716 -16.07 35.52 -5.00
N GLU A 717 -16.79 35.65 -3.88
CA GLU A 717 -16.34 35.27 -2.55
C GLU A 717 -16.65 33.79 -2.27
N TYR A 718 -16.15 32.89 -3.14
CA TYR A 718 -16.44 31.45 -3.07
C TYR A 718 -16.07 30.80 -1.74
N PRO A 719 -14.90 31.08 -1.12
CA PRO A 719 -14.57 30.47 0.16
C PRO A 719 -15.55 30.85 1.28
N LEU A 720 -16.08 32.08 1.25
CA LEU A 720 -17.09 32.54 2.20
C LEU A 720 -18.46 31.94 1.89
N ALA A 721 -18.86 31.92 0.61
CA ALA A 721 -20.10 31.26 0.18
C ALA A 721 -20.10 29.77 0.54
N GLU A 722 -18.99 29.07 0.26
CA GLU A 722 -18.78 27.67 0.63
C GLU A 722 -18.84 27.48 2.14
N ARG A 723 -18.16 28.35 2.93
CA ARG A 723 -18.21 28.28 4.40
C ARG A 723 -19.63 28.44 4.92
N LEU A 724 -20.41 29.39 4.40
CA LEU A 724 -21.81 29.58 4.78
C LEU A 724 -22.68 28.38 4.37
N LEU A 725 -22.52 27.86 3.15
CA LEU A 725 -23.22 26.67 2.67
C LEU A 725 -22.92 25.46 3.54
N ARG A 726 -21.65 25.21 3.85
CA ARG A 726 -21.19 24.13 4.72
C ARG A 726 -21.76 24.28 6.14
N GLY A 727 -21.63 25.45 6.73
CA GLY A 727 -22.14 25.73 8.08
C GLY A 727 -23.65 25.52 8.18
N SER A 728 -24.39 26.05 7.21
CA SER A 728 -25.84 25.86 7.10
C SER A 728 -26.23 24.40 6.89
N TYR A 729 -25.59 23.69 5.96
CA TYR A 729 -25.84 22.27 5.75
C TYR A 729 -25.54 21.43 7.01
N LEU A 730 -24.58 21.85 7.83
CA LEU A 730 -24.24 21.16 9.07
C LEU A 730 -25.20 21.47 10.24
N SER A 731 -25.84 22.65 10.26
CA SER A 731 -26.56 23.17 11.44
C SER A 731 -28.06 23.47 11.24
N ASP A 732 -28.54 23.61 10.00
CA ASP A 732 -29.94 23.99 9.73
C ASP A 732 -30.93 22.89 10.11
N THR A 733 -32.10 23.28 10.60
CA THR A 733 -33.29 22.42 10.78
C THR A 733 -34.49 23.20 10.24
N PRO A 734 -35.42 22.63 9.45
CA PRO A 734 -35.68 21.20 9.19
C PRO A 734 -34.90 20.59 7.99
N SER A 735 -35.03 19.27 7.80
CA SER A 735 -34.31 18.46 6.80
C SER A 735 -34.44 18.95 5.35
N THR A 736 -35.58 19.53 4.97
CA THR A 736 -35.80 20.08 3.62
C THR A 736 -34.81 21.17 3.25
N MET A 737 -34.40 22.00 4.23
CA MET A 737 -33.39 23.03 4.00
C MET A 737 -32.00 22.42 3.89
N GLN A 738 -31.70 21.37 4.65
CA GLN A 738 -30.43 20.67 4.52
C GLN A 738 -30.27 20.05 3.12
N THR A 739 -31.32 19.44 2.57
CA THR A 739 -31.32 18.91 1.19
C THR A 739 -31.03 20.00 0.16
N LEU A 740 -31.73 21.16 0.24
CA LEU A 740 -31.46 22.28 -0.64
C LEU A 740 -30.00 22.76 -0.56
N ARG A 741 -29.43 22.81 0.64
CA ARG A 741 -28.05 23.24 0.87
C ARG A 741 -27.03 22.23 0.38
N PHE A 742 -27.33 20.94 0.54
CA PHE A 742 -26.59 19.87 -0.07
C PHE A 742 -26.55 20.05 -1.58
N ASP A 743 -27.69 20.22 -2.24
CA ASP A 743 -27.76 20.35 -3.71
C ASP A 743 -27.00 21.58 -4.21
N GLN A 744 -27.06 22.69 -3.48
CA GLN A 744 -26.27 23.89 -3.77
C GLN A 744 -24.77 23.64 -3.64
N ALA A 745 -24.32 23.01 -2.56
CA ALA A 745 -22.91 22.68 -2.35
C ALA A 745 -22.41 21.64 -3.38
N TYR A 746 -23.23 20.63 -3.66
CA TYR A 746 -22.96 19.60 -4.67
C TYR A 746 -22.78 20.21 -6.05
N THR A 747 -23.71 21.08 -6.47
CA THR A 747 -23.64 21.79 -7.75
C THR A 747 -22.40 22.67 -7.82
N LEU A 748 -22.11 23.40 -6.74
CA LEU A 748 -20.92 24.26 -6.65
C LEU A 748 -19.63 23.45 -6.83
N TYR A 749 -19.46 22.34 -6.11
CA TYR A 749 -18.25 21.53 -6.20
C TYR A 749 -18.10 20.85 -7.56
N ARG A 750 -19.20 20.42 -8.18
CA ARG A 750 -19.16 19.88 -9.55
C ARG A 750 -18.77 20.93 -10.59
N GLN A 751 -19.34 22.13 -10.51
CA GLN A 751 -19.00 23.24 -11.41
C GLN A 751 -17.55 23.68 -11.27
N GLN A 752 -17.02 23.65 -10.03
CA GLN A 752 -15.61 23.97 -9.74
C GLN A 752 -14.66 22.81 -10.01
N ASN A 753 -15.18 21.63 -10.33
CA ASN A 753 -14.45 20.37 -10.41
C ASN A 753 -13.61 20.10 -9.14
N ASN A 754 -14.15 20.40 -7.97
CA ASN A 754 -13.47 20.23 -6.69
C ASN A 754 -13.77 18.83 -6.12
N SER A 755 -13.10 17.80 -6.64
CA SER A 755 -13.34 16.41 -6.26
C SER A 755 -13.13 16.16 -4.76
N ILE A 756 -12.16 16.84 -4.14
CA ILE A 756 -11.83 16.65 -2.71
C ILE A 756 -12.94 17.20 -1.81
N ALA A 757 -13.49 18.38 -2.14
CA ALA A 757 -14.62 18.93 -1.40
C ALA A 757 -15.89 18.10 -1.61
N LEU A 758 -16.08 17.57 -2.84
CA LEU A 758 -17.17 16.65 -3.16
C LEU A 758 -17.08 15.34 -2.35
N GLU A 759 -15.89 14.73 -2.23
CA GLU A 759 -15.66 13.56 -1.36
C GLU A 759 -16.09 13.86 0.09
N GLY A 760 -15.73 15.03 0.63
CA GLY A 760 -16.10 15.46 1.98
C GLY A 760 -17.60 15.67 2.16
N LEU A 761 -18.26 16.27 1.17
CA LEU A 761 -19.71 16.47 1.15
C LEU A 761 -20.45 15.14 1.11
N LEU A 762 -20.10 14.25 0.17
CA LEU A 762 -20.72 12.93 0.03
C LEU A 762 -20.50 12.05 1.27
N ALA A 763 -19.30 12.05 1.83
CA ALA A 763 -19.02 11.33 3.08
C ALA A 763 -19.87 11.84 4.25
N THR A 764 -20.14 13.15 4.29
CA THR A 764 -21.02 13.76 5.30
C THR A 764 -22.48 13.42 5.06
N GLU A 765 -22.95 13.47 3.81
CA GLU A 765 -24.33 13.14 3.46
C GLU A 765 -24.67 11.69 3.73
N LEU A 766 -23.77 10.74 3.47
CA LEU A 766 -24.00 9.32 3.74
C LEU A 766 -24.24 9.00 5.22
N SER A 767 -23.76 9.83 6.16
CA SER A 767 -24.09 9.67 7.58
C SER A 767 -25.54 10.07 7.92
N ARG A 768 -26.25 10.71 6.99
CA ARG A 768 -27.58 11.31 7.17
C ARG A 768 -28.62 10.69 6.24
N SER A 769 -28.30 10.61 4.95
CA SER A 769 -29.14 10.08 3.88
C SER A 769 -28.56 8.76 3.35
N GLN A 770 -29.43 7.79 3.12
CA GLN A 770 -29.09 6.45 2.63
C GLN A 770 -29.34 6.31 1.13
N ASP A 771 -29.34 7.43 0.40
CA ASP A 771 -29.55 7.42 -1.03
C ASP A 771 -28.45 6.59 -1.74
N PRO A 772 -28.80 5.44 -2.36
CA PRO A 772 -27.83 4.59 -3.07
C PRO A 772 -27.11 5.34 -4.18
N GLN A 773 -27.74 6.37 -4.77
CA GLN A 773 -27.10 7.20 -5.78
C GLN A 773 -25.90 7.96 -5.22
N ARG A 774 -25.96 8.44 -3.97
CA ARG A 774 -24.83 9.14 -3.32
C ARG A 774 -23.66 8.22 -3.02
N LEU A 775 -23.96 6.97 -2.64
CA LEU A 775 -22.92 5.96 -2.46
C LEU A 775 -22.29 5.59 -3.81
N SER A 776 -23.09 5.49 -4.88
CA SER A 776 -22.59 5.26 -6.24
C SER A 776 -21.66 6.38 -6.71
N GLU A 777 -22.05 7.65 -6.48
CA GLU A 777 -21.20 8.82 -6.76
C GLU A 777 -19.89 8.77 -5.96
N LEU A 778 -19.95 8.40 -4.68
CA LEU A 778 -18.76 8.25 -3.85
C LEU A 778 -17.83 7.15 -4.38
N VAL A 779 -18.39 6.02 -4.82
CA VAL A 779 -17.60 4.92 -5.42
C VAL A 779 -16.82 5.41 -6.62
N VAL A 780 -17.43 6.21 -7.50
CA VAL A 780 -16.74 6.83 -8.65
C VAL A 780 -15.60 7.74 -8.16
N GLN A 781 -15.84 8.59 -7.16
CA GLN A 781 -14.80 9.44 -6.59
C GLN A 781 -13.64 8.62 -5.97
N LEU A 782 -13.93 7.51 -5.31
CA LEU A 782 -12.92 6.60 -4.76
C LEU A 782 -12.06 5.98 -5.87
N VAL A 783 -12.64 5.58 -6.99
CA VAL A 783 -11.89 5.09 -8.17
C VAL A 783 -10.95 6.17 -8.69
N ASP A 784 -11.47 7.38 -8.89
CA ASP A 784 -10.69 8.49 -9.45
C ASP A 784 -9.58 8.95 -8.48
N ALA A 785 -9.79 8.83 -7.17
CA ALA A 785 -8.79 9.06 -6.12
C ALA A 785 -7.76 7.91 -5.98
N GLY A 786 -7.87 6.82 -6.76
CA GLY A 786 -6.99 5.65 -6.69
C GLY A 786 -7.25 4.73 -5.49
N ARG A 787 -8.38 4.91 -4.79
CA ARG A 787 -8.82 4.13 -3.62
C ARG A 787 -9.60 2.90 -4.06
N LEU A 788 -8.98 2.13 -4.95
CA LEU A 788 -9.62 1.08 -5.74
C LEU A 788 -10.26 -0.02 -4.88
N LYS A 789 -9.59 -0.42 -3.80
CA LYS A 789 -10.09 -1.47 -2.91
C LYS A 789 -11.31 -1.01 -2.12
N GLU A 790 -11.28 0.22 -1.61
CA GLU A 790 -12.42 0.81 -0.91
C GLU A 790 -13.60 1.04 -1.86
N ALA A 791 -13.33 1.39 -3.13
CA ALA A 791 -14.35 1.52 -4.18
C ALA A 791 -15.04 0.17 -4.47
N LEU A 792 -14.31 -0.94 -4.60
CA LEU A 792 -14.90 -2.26 -4.79
C LEU A 792 -15.77 -2.66 -3.59
N GLY A 793 -15.23 -2.51 -2.37
CA GLY A 793 -15.95 -2.84 -1.14
C GLY A 793 -17.27 -2.08 -1.01
N ALA A 794 -17.25 -0.76 -1.25
CA ALA A 794 -18.43 0.09 -1.24
C ALA A 794 -19.38 -0.17 -2.43
N GLY A 795 -18.84 -0.47 -3.62
CA GLY A 795 -19.61 -0.77 -4.82
C GLY A 795 -20.48 -2.01 -4.64
N MET A 796 -19.97 -3.05 -3.97
CA MET A 796 -20.75 -4.27 -3.70
C MET A 796 -21.87 -4.08 -2.67
N LEU A 797 -21.95 -2.93 -1.98
CA LEU A 797 -23.07 -2.59 -1.09
C LEU A 797 -24.30 -2.07 -1.85
N LEU A 798 -24.09 -1.61 -3.09
CA LEU A 798 -25.15 -1.03 -3.91
C LEU A 798 -26.09 -2.12 -4.45
N PRO A 799 -27.39 -1.80 -4.59
CA PRO A 799 -28.29 -2.52 -5.49
C PRO A 799 -27.69 -2.58 -6.91
N ALA A 800 -27.98 -3.64 -7.65
CA ALA A 800 -27.39 -3.87 -8.97
C ALA A 800 -27.62 -2.66 -9.90
N GLU A 801 -28.83 -2.12 -9.93
CA GLU A 801 -29.21 -0.98 -10.75
C GLU A 801 -28.43 0.32 -10.46
N ASN A 802 -27.86 0.48 -9.26
CA ASN A 802 -27.08 1.66 -8.88
C ASN A 802 -25.56 1.46 -8.98
N ARG A 803 -25.09 0.25 -9.28
CA ARG A 803 -23.65 -0.02 -9.37
C ARG A 803 -23.04 0.71 -10.57
N PRO A 804 -21.92 1.43 -10.40
CA PRO A 804 -21.18 1.98 -11.52
C PRO A 804 -20.37 0.86 -12.22
N HIS A 805 -21.07 -0.09 -12.87
CA HIS A 805 -20.53 -1.34 -13.41
C HIS A 805 -19.26 -1.13 -14.23
N HIS A 806 -19.27 -0.20 -15.19
CA HIS A 806 -18.11 0.06 -16.03
C HIS A 806 -16.85 0.48 -15.23
N LYS A 807 -17.01 1.31 -14.19
CA LYS A 807 -15.90 1.71 -13.32
C LYS A 807 -15.46 0.55 -12.43
N LEU A 808 -16.39 -0.23 -11.89
CA LEU A 808 -16.05 -1.36 -11.02
C LEU A 808 -15.39 -2.51 -11.80
N LEU A 809 -15.86 -2.85 -13.01
CA LEU A 809 -15.24 -3.84 -13.89
C LEU A 809 -13.84 -3.44 -14.32
N ALA A 810 -13.62 -2.15 -14.62
CA ALA A 810 -12.30 -1.61 -14.87
C ALA A 810 -11.37 -1.80 -13.66
N VAL A 811 -11.88 -1.58 -12.45
CA VAL A 811 -11.12 -1.76 -11.22
C VAL A 811 -10.83 -3.23 -10.94
N THR A 812 -11.81 -4.13 -11.12
CA THR A 812 -11.60 -5.56 -10.90
C THR A 812 -10.60 -6.14 -11.89
N LEU A 813 -10.62 -5.71 -13.16
CA LEU A 813 -9.57 -6.03 -14.15
C LEU A 813 -8.19 -5.57 -13.68
N LYS A 814 -8.03 -4.30 -13.28
CA LYS A 814 -6.75 -3.75 -12.78
C LYS A 814 -6.19 -4.53 -11.58
N ARG A 815 -7.10 -5.05 -10.76
CA ARG A 815 -6.79 -5.67 -9.48
C ARG A 815 -6.74 -7.19 -9.56
N HIS A 816 -7.06 -7.78 -10.72
CA HIS A 816 -7.26 -9.21 -10.91
C HIS A 816 -8.25 -9.82 -9.90
N ALA A 817 -9.32 -9.08 -9.60
CA ALA A 817 -10.40 -9.45 -8.67
C ALA A 817 -11.49 -10.25 -9.41
N TRP A 818 -11.14 -11.43 -9.90
CA TRP A 818 -11.95 -12.18 -10.86
C TRP A 818 -13.31 -12.62 -10.31
N ASP A 819 -13.39 -13.03 -9.05
CA ASP A 819 -14.66 -13.42 -8.44
C ASP A 819 -15.66 -12.25 -8.39
N THR A 820 -15.15 -11.04 -8.11
CA THR A 820 -15.95 -9.81 -8.16
C THR A 820 -16.25 -9.39 -9.59
N PHE A 821 -15.33 -9.63 -10.54
CA PHE A 821 -15.57 -9.38 -11.95
C PHE A 821 -16.73 -10.22 -12.49
N GLU A 822 -16.75 -11.52 -12.22
CA GLU A 822 -17.85 -12.40 -12.66
C GLU A 822 -19.18 -11.99 -12.00
N ALA A 823 -19.17 -11.69 -10.70
CA ALA A 823 -20.36 -11.23 -9.99
C ALA A 823 -20.90 -9.87 -10.50
N LEU A 824 -20.05 -9.02 -11.08
CA LEU A 824 -20.49 -7.78 -11.72
C LEU A 824 -20.97 -8.02 -13.16
N LEU A 825 -20.43 -9.02 -13.86
CA LEU A 825 -20.88 -9.38 -15.21
C LEU A 825 -22.27 -10.02 -15.23
N THR A 826 -22.64 -10.75 -14.18
CA THR A 826 -23.98 -11.35 -14.07
C THR A 826 -25.09 -10.31 -14.02
N ASP A 827 -24.77 -9.09 -13.56
CA ASP A 827 -25.71 -7.98 -13.43
C ASP A 827 -25.85 -7.16 -14.73
N ILE A 828 -25.04 -7.43 -15.76
CA ILE A 828 -25.10 -6.76 -17.06
C ILE A 828 -26.02 -7.54 -17.99
N ASP A 829 -27.18 -6.98 -18.34
CA ASP A 829 -28.16 -7.62 -19.22
C ASP A 829 -27.74 -7.60 -20.71
N ASN A 830 -26.93 -6.63 -21.13
CA ASN A 830 -26.52 -6.48 -22.52
C ASN A 830 -25.40 -7.47 -22.89
N ASP A 831 -25.71 -8.45 -23.75
CA ASP A 831 -24.76 -9.46 -24.22
C ASP A 831 -23.54 -8.89 -24.95
N ALA A 832 -23.70 -7.80 -25.71
CA ALA A 832 -22.57 -7.16 -26.40
C ALA A 832 -21.62 -6.50 -25.41
N GLU A 833 -22.15 -5.88 -24.34
CA GLU A 833 -21.34 -5.32 -23.26
C GLU A 833 -20.68 -6.41 -22.41
N ARG A 834 -21.40 -7.50 -22.12
CA ARG A 834 -20.85 -8.67 -21.44
C ARG A 834 -19.69 -9.27 -22.25
N ALA A 835 -19.86 -9.43 -23.57
CA ALA A 835 -18.82 -9.90 -24.47
C ALA A 835 -17.63 -8.92 -24.52
N LEU A 836 -17.86 -7.61 -24.51
CA LEU A 836 -16.79 -6.61 -24.46
C LEU A 836 -15.86 -6.84 -23.26
N TRP A 837 -16.46 -6.95 -22.07
CA TRP A 837 -15.72 -7.15 -20.82
C TRP A 837 -15.07 -8.53 -20.73
N GLN A 838 -15.74 -9.59 -21.22
CA GLN A 838 -15.13 -10.91 -21.36
C GLN A 838 -13.89 -10.87 -22.27
N GLY A 839 -13.92 -10.08 -23.35
CA GLY A 839 -12.76 -9.86 -24.20
C GLY A 839 -11.62 -9.15 -23.47
N TYR A 840 -11.94 -8.12 -22.67
CA TYR A 840 -10.95 -7.45 -21.82
C TYR A 840 -10.34 -8.38 -20.76
N ARG A 841 -11.14 -9.25 -20.15
CA ARG A 841 -10.66 -10.28 -19.22
C ARG A 841 -9.74 -11.28 -19.92
N ALA A 842 -10.17 -11.83 -21.05
CA ALA A 842 -9.35 -12.78 -21.81
C ALA A 842 -8.00 -12.16 -22.21
N TRP A 843 -7.99 -10.89 -22.65
CA TRP A 843 -6.75 -10.18 -22.94
C TRP A 843 -5.85 -10.05 -21.71
N ALA A 844 -6.40 -9.64 -20.57
CA ALA A 844 -5.66 -9.52 -19.31
C ALA A 844 -5.17 -10.87 -18.75
N LEU A 845 -5.78 -11.99 -19.17
CA LEU A 845 -5.37 -13.35 -18.81
C LEU A 845 -4.37 -13.95 -19.82
N ASP A 846 -3.87 -13.15 -20.77
CA ASP A 846 -2.97 -13.57 -21.85
C ASP A 846 -3.58 -14.62 -22.79
N ASP A 847 -4.88 -14.50 -23.07
CA ASP A 847 -5.63 -15.30 -24.05
C ASP A 847 -6.15 -14.40 -25.19
N PRO A 848 -5.27 -14.01 -26.14
CA PRO A 848 -5.63 -13.08 -27.21
C PRO A 848 -6.64 -13.68 -28.20
N GLU A 849 -6.72 -15.01 -28.33
CA GLU A 849 -7.68 -15.66 -29.22
C GLU A 849 -9.09 -15.56 -28.67
N SER A 850 -9.30 -15.91 -27.39
CA SER A 850 -10.60 -15.70 -26.74
C SER A 850 -10.95 -14.22 -26.68
N ALA A 851 -9.98 -13.33 -26.42
CA ALA A 851 -10.21 -11.88 -26.43
C ALA A 851 -10.77 -11.40 -27.78
N ARG A 852 -10.15 -11.83 -28.89
CA ARG A 852 -10.60 -11.48 -30.24
C ARG A 852 -11.99 -12.06 -30.56
N ARG A 853 -12.27 -13.29 -30.14
CA ARG A 853 -13.60 -13.91 -30.31
C ARG A 853 -14.68 -13.09 -29.59
N HIS A 854 -14.44 -12.75 -28.32
CA HIS A 854 -15.37 -11.95 -27.53
C HIS A 854 -15.54 -10.53 -28.08
N TRP A 855 -14.46 -9.84 -28.48
CA TRP A 855 -14.58 -8.51 -29.09
C TRP A 855 -15.29 -8.52 -30.44
N LYS A 856 -15.22 -9.60 -31.22
CA LYS A 856 -16.03 -9.73 -32.43
C LYS A 856 -17.54 -9.72 -32.13
N MET A 857 -17.94 -10.26 -30.97
CA MET A 857 -19.34 -10.28 -30.50
C MET A 857 -19.76 -8.97 -29.82
N ALA A 858 -18.83 -8.06 -29.52
CA ALA A 858 -19.06 -6.82 -28.78
C ALA A 858 -19.44 -5.60 -29.65
N GLY A 859 -19.88 -5.82 -30.89
CA GLY A 859 -20.32 -4.76 -31.80
C GLY A 859 -19.20 -3.80 -32.24
N SER A 860 -19.53 -2.53 -32.45
CA SER A 860 -18.63 -1.50 -33.02
C SER A 860 -17.41 -1.19 -32.14
N VAL A 861 -17.58 -1.18 -30.82
CA VAL A 861 -16.47 -0.95 -29.87
C VAL A 861 -15.50 -2.11 -29.90
N GLY A 862 -16.02 -3.35 -29.95
CA GLY A 862 -15.22 -4.55 -30.13
C GLY A 862 -14.46 -4.57 -31.46
N ALA A 863 -15.08 -4.14 -32.56
CA ALA A 863 -14.41 -3.99 -33.86
C ALA A 863 -13.26 -2.97 -33.81
N THR A 864 -13.47 -1.84 -33.11
CA THR A 864 -12.42 -0.83 -32.89
C THR A 864 -11.25 -1.39 -32.08
N LEU A 865 -11.53 -2.18 -31.03
CA LEU A 865 -10.50 -2.86 -30.23
C LEU A 865 -9.69 -3.85 -31.06
N LEU A 866 -10.36 -4.64 -31.91
CA LEU A 866 -9.70 -5.58 -32.82
C LEU A 866 -8.76 -4.85 -33.79
N GLN A 867 -9.21 -3.73 -34.36
CA GLN A 867 -8.39 -2.90 -35.24
C GLN A 867 -7.19 -2.33 -34.47
N LYS A 868 -7.42 -1.69 -33.32
CA LYS A 868 -6.36 -1.06 -32.53
C LYS A 868 -5.35 -2.10 -32.02
N SER A 869 -5.79 -3.30 -31.65
CA SER A 869 -4.92 -4.43 -31.29
C SER A 869 -3.95 -4.80 -32.42
N ARG A 870 -4.42 -4.85 -33.68
CA ARG A 870 -3.56 -5.11 -34.85
C ARG A 870 -2.58 -3.96 -35.09
N GLU A 871 -3.04 -2.72 -35.03
CA GLU A 871 -2.19 -1.53 -35.14
C GLU A 871 -1.06 -1.55 -34.09
N GLY A 872 -1.40 -1.86 -32.82
CA GLY A 872 -0.43 -1.98 -31.74
C GLY A 872 0.60 -3.09 -31.96
N GLN A 873 0.20 -4.23 -32.52
CA GLN A 873 1.13 -5.32 -32.89
C GLN A 873 2.09 -4.89 -34.01
N HIS A 874 1.62 -4.18 -35.03
CA HIS A 874 2.49 -3.64 -36.07
C HIS A 874 3.49 -2.61 -35.52
N LEU A 875 3.03 -1.73 -34.61
CA LEU A 875 3.91 -0.77 -33.93
C LEU A 875 4.98 -1.48 -33.10
N LEU A 876 4.62 -2.56 -32.38
CA LEU A 876 5.59 -3.39 -31.66
C LEU A 876 6.67 -3.93 -32.58
N THR A 877 6.26 -4.56 -33.67
CA THR A 877 7.19 -5.21 -34.59
C THR A 877 8.15 -4.19 -35.19
N ALA A 878 7.66 -3.00 -35.55
CA ALA A 878 8.50 -1.90 -36.04
C ALA A 878 9.43 -1.34 -34.96
N LEU A 879 9.02 -1.31 -33.68
CA LEU A 879 9.86 -0.87 -32.56
C LEU A 879 10.97 -1.87 -32.21
N LEU A 880 10.69 -3.18 -32.28
CA LEU A 880 11.64 -4.23 -31.92
C LEU A 880 12.57 -4.63 -33.07
N HIS A 881 12.04 -4.75 -34.28
CA HIS A 881 12.74 -5.33 -35.42
C HIS A 881 12.96 -4.33 -36.57
N GLY A 882 12.44 -3.11 -36.45
CA GLY A 882 12.61 -2.09 -37.48
C GLY A 882 14.02 -1.51 -37.54
N ASP A 883 14.39 -1.00 -38.71
CA ASP A 883 15.57 -0.15 -38.85
C ASP A 883 15.40 1.17 -38.07
N LYS A 884 16.48 1.97 -37.95
CA LYS A 884 16.46 3.22 -37.16
C LYS A 884 15.34 4.19 -37.61
N PRO A 885 15.09 4.41 -38.92
CA PRO A 885 13.95 5.20 -39.39
C PRO A 885 12.59 4.62 -38.99
N GLN A 886 12.38 3.30 -39.15
CA GLN A 886 11.14 2.63 -38.78
C GLN A 886 10.87 2.70 -37.28
N ARG A 887 11.90 2.53 -36.44
CA ARG A 887 11.78 2.67 -34.98
C ARG A 887 11.41 4.09 -34.57
N THR A 888 11.96 5.10 -35.24
CA THR A 888 11.65 6.51 -34.99
C THR A 888 10.18 6.82 -35.35
N LEU A 889 9.74 6.40 -36.54
CA LEU A 889 8.35 6.57 -36.98
C LEU A 889 7.36 5.79 -36.10
N ALA A 890 7.72 4.57 -35.70
CA ALA A 890 6.89 3.76 -34.80
C ALA A 890 6.75 4.39 -33.42
N THR A 891 7.80 5.04 -32.90
CA THR A 891 7.75 5.80 -31.63
C THR A 891 6.79 6.99 -31.73
N GLN A 892 6.79 7.70 -32.86
CA GLN A 892 5.85 8.81 -33.10
C GLN A 892 4.41 8.32 -33.22
N ARG A 893 4.17 7.27 -34.02
CA ARG A 893 2.83 6.68 -34.19
C ARG A 893 2.28 6.06 -32.91
N LEU A 894 3.13 5.47 -32.08
CA LEU A 894 2.73 4.98 -30.76
C LEU A 894 2.16 6.11 -29.89
N ALA A 895 2.76 7.30 -29.98
CA ALA A 895 2.33 8.49 -29.27
C ALA A 895 0.92 8.95 -29.71
N GLU A 896 0.60 8.82 -30.99
CA GLU A 896 -0.73 9.16 -31.54
C GLU A 896 -1.78 8.06 -31.29
N TRP A 897 -1.35 6.81 -31.26
CA TRP A 897 -2.22 5.65 -31.10
C TRP A 897 -2.71 5.47 -29.66
N LEU A 898 -1.86 5.70 -28.65
CA LEU A 898 -2.18 5.49 -27.23
C LEU A 898 -3.45 6.24 -26.75
N PRO A 899 -3.65 7.54 -27.06
CA PRO A 899 -4.86 8.28 -26.66
C PRO A 899 -6.13 7.81 -27.38
N GLN A 900 -6.01 7.08 -28.49
CA GLN A 900 -7.12 6.59 -29.30
C GLN A 900 -7.62 5.21 -28.87
N LEU A 901 -6.96 4.58 -27.89
CA LEU A 901 -7.37 3.27 -27.41
C LEU A 901 -8.75 3.32 -26.75
N PRO A 902 -9.73 2.54 -27.24
CA PRO A 902 -11.03 2.45 -26.58
C PRO A 902 -10.92 1.66 -25.28
N GLY A 903 -11.50 2.19 -24.20
CA GLY A 903 -11.58 1.52 -22.92
C GLY A 903 -11.40 2.45 -21.72
N PRO A 904 -11.52 1.91 -20.50
CA PRO A 904 -11.34 2.69 -19.28
C PRO A 904 -9.89 3.17 -19.12
N THR A 905 -9.73 4.41 -18.66
CA THR A 905 -8.45 4.94 -18.17
C THR A 905 -8.40 4.92 -16.65
N VAL A 906 -7.19 4.84 -16.11
CA VAL A 906 -6.95 4.87 -14.67
C VAL A 906 -5.77 5.77 -14.36
N TRP A 907 -5.89 6.52 -13.27
CA TRP A 907 -4.75 7.24 -12.71
C TRP A 907 -3.77 6.26 -12.06
N GLN A 908 -2.49 6.43 -12.36
CA GLN A 908 -1.39 5.63 -11.81
C GLN A 908 -0.32 6.54 -11.21
N PRO A 909 0.29 6.17 -10.06
CA PRO A 909 1.42 6.93 -9.53
C PRO A 909 2.56 7.01 -10.55
N ALA A 910 3.19 8.18 -10.67
CA ALA A 910 4.30 8.41 -11.60
C ALA A 910 5.64 8.66 -10.89
N THR A 911 5.79 8.19 -9.65
CA THR A 911 7.00 8.35 -8.84
C THR A 911 8.23 7.67 -9.46
N GLY A 912 8.05 6.55 -10.17
CA GLY A 912 9.15 5.88 -10.89
C GLY A 912 9.69 6.64 -12.11
N ARG A 913 9.17 7.84 -12.41
CA ARG A 913 9.61 8.69 -13.54
C ARG A 913 10.43 9.91 -13.09
N LEU A 914 10.73 10.00 -11.79
CA LEU A 914 11.48 11.12 -11.20
C LEU A 914 12.98 11.01 -11.49
N SER A 915 13.60 12.18 -11.66
CA SER A 915 15.03 12.35 -11.88
C SER A 915 15.71 13.25 -10.83
N GLY A 916 14.94 14.01 -10.06
CA GLY A 916 15.40 14.84 -8.93
C GLY A 916 14.23 15.35 -8.07
N HIS A 917 14.48 15.63 -6.80
CA HIS A 917 13.50 16.21 -5.85
C HIS A 917 14.19 16.77 -4.60
N ALA A 918 13.51 17.61 -3.82
CA ALA A 918 14.03 18.19 -2.57
C ALA A 918 13.84 17.26 -1.35
N GLY A 919 13.86 15.95 -1.57
CA GLY A 919 13.51 14.94 -0.57
C GLY A 919 12.03 14.57 -0.57
N MET A 920 11.61 13.85 0.46
CA MET A 920 10.25 13.40 0.66
C MET A 920 9.81 13.70 2.09
N ALA A 921 8.51 13.83 2.31
CA ALA A 921 7.92 13.94 3.63
C ALA A 921 7.09 12.69 3.91
N TRP A 922 7.29 12.07 5.06
CA TRP A 922 6.40 11.05 5.56
C TRP A 922 5.24 11.73 6.28
N LEU A 923 4.03 11.54 5.76
CA LEU A 923 2.80 12.08 6.33
C LEU A 923 2.04 10.98 7.05
N TYR A 924 1.52 11.30 8.23
CA TYR A 924 0.66 10.41 8.98
C TYR A 924 -0.73 11.00 9.10
N SER A 925 -1.75 10.18 8.84
CA SER A 925 -3.12 10.50 9.21
C SER A 925 -3.55 9.67 10.42
N PRO A 926 -3.63 10.27 11.62
CA PRO A 926 -4.08 9.56 12.81
C PRO A 926 -5.49 8.99 12.70
N GLY A 927 -6.38 9.65 11.93
CA GLY A 927 -7.75 9.18 11.71
C GLY A 927 -7.81 7.95 10.78
N LEU A 928 -6.91 7.88 9.80
CA LEU A 928 -6.81 6.73 8.88
C LEU A 928 -5.95 5.59 9.43
N ASP A 929 -5.09 5.90 10.41
CA ASP A 929 -3.99 5.04 10.83
C ASP A 929 -3.12 4.62 9.63
N LEU A 930 -2.82 5.59 8.76
CA LEU A 930 -2.11 5.38 7.52
C LEU A 930 -0.96 6.40 7.40
N GLY A 931 0.25 5.87 7.25
CA GLY A 931 1.42 6.61 6.81
C GLY A 931 1.56 6.54 5.29
N PHE A 932 2.07 7.60 4.68
CA PHE A 932 2.49 7.56 3.28
C PHE A 932 3.55 8.63 3.00
N ASN A 933 4.42 8.33 2.05
CA ASN A 933 5.45 9.26 1.58
C ASN A 933 4.89 10.19 0.50
N THR A 934 5.29 11.46 0.52
CA THR A 934 5.00 12.45 -0.52
C THR A 934 6.28 13.18 -0.93
N LEU A 935 6.35 13.63 -2.18
CA LEU A 935 7.55 14.30 -2.68
C LEU A 935 7.59 15.74 -2.18
N ARG A 936 8.79 16.27 -1.92
CA ARG A 936 9.02 17.67 -1.52
C ARG A 936 9.61 18.46 -2.68
N ALA A 937 9.10 19.67 -2.89
CA ALA A 937 9.67 20.65 -3.81
C ALA A 937 9.84 21.99 -3.08
N ARG A 938 11.05 22.54 -3.09
CA ARG A 938 11.33 23.87 -2.48
C ARG A 938 11.76 24.87 -3.54
N PRO A 939 11.63 26.19 -3.26
CA PRO A 939 12.25 27.20 -4.11
C PRO A 939 13.74 26.90 -4.28
N GLY A 940 14.21 26.81 -5.53
CA GLY A 940 15.59 26.45 -5.89
C GLY A 940 15.90 24.95 -5.96
N GLN A 941 15.00 24.06 -5.52
CA GLN A 941 15.11 22.62 -5.74
C GLN A 941 13.76 22.02 -6.16
N PRO A 942 13.44 22.08 -7.46
CA PRO A 942 12.19 21.54 -7.99
C PRO A 942 12.19 20.00 -8.03
N LEU A 943 11.01 19.42 -8.18
CA LEU A 943 10.88 18.04 -8.65
C LEU A 943 11.20 18.02 -10.14
N GLN A 944 12.15 17.18 -10.53
CA GLN A 944 12.54 16.99 -11.92
C GLN A 944 12.02 15.64 -12.41
N LEU A 945 11.32 15.64 -13.54
CA LEU A 945 10.70 14.47 -14.16
C LEU A 945 11.11 14.39 -15.62
N ARG A 946 11.48 13.20 -16.10
CA ARG A 946 11.66 12.95 -17.54
C ARG A 946 10.59 11.99 -18.02
N ILE A 947 9.75 12.43 -18.96
CA ILE A 947 8.54 11.70 -19.36
C ILE A 947 8.20 11.84 -20.84
N ALA A 948 7.80 10.73 -21.47
CA ALA A 948 7.29 10.74 -22.83
C ALA A 948 5.79 11.07 -22.84
N GLY A 949 5.39 12.07 -23.62
CA GLY A 949 3.99 12.36 -23.97
C GLY A 949 3.59 11.79 -25.34
N PRO A 950 2.31 11.88 -25.73
CA PRO A 950 1.25 12.64 -25.07
C PRO A 950 0.65 11.88 -23.89
N LEU A 951 0.38 12.60 -22.81
CA LEU A 951 -0.31 12.04 -21.63
C LEU A 951 -0.89 13.14 -20.76
N ARG A 952 -1.74 12.74 -19.81
CA ARG A 952 -2.25 13.64 -18.76
C ARG A 952 -1.54 13.39 -17.46
N LEU A 953 -1.05 14.47 -16.87
CA LEU A 953 -0.50 14.52 -15.53
C LEU A 953 -1.51 15.11 -14.57
N ARG A 954 -1.53 14.55 -13.36
CA ARG A 954 -2.25 15.09 -12.22
C ARG A 954 -1.29 15.31 -11.06
N PHE A 955 -1.35 16.51 -10.51
CA PHE A 955 -0.57 16.95 -9.35
C PHE A 955 -1.52 17.19 -8.20
N ASP A 956 -1.35 16.45 -7.11
CA ASP A 956 -1.95 16.76 -5.82
C ASP A 956 -0.90 17.50 -4.99
N ILE A 957 -1.04 18.83 -4.86
CA ILE A 957 -0.08 19.69 -4.16
C ILE A 957 -0.60 20.06 -2.76
N GLN A 958 0.28 20.15 -1.78
CA GLN A 958 -0.01 20.64 -0.44
C GLN A 958 1.05 21.66 -0.03
N PRO A 959 0.73 22.97 0.00
CA PRO A 959 1.63 23.96 0.55
C PRO A 959 1.95 23.67 2.01
N LEU A 960 3.19 23.90 2.43
CA LEU A 960 3.59 23.76 3.83
C LEU A 960 3.33 25.05 4.61
N HIS A 961 2.69 24.90 5.78
CA HIS A 961 2.38 25.98 6.71
C HIS A 961 3.35 25.95 7.88
N ASP A 962 3.72 27.12 8.40
CA ASP A 962 4.48 27.20 9.65
C ASP A 962 3.59 26.80 10.84
N LYS A 963 4.20 26.31 11.92
CA LYS A 963 3.47 25.72 13.08
C LYS A 963 2.39 26.63 13.65
N ASP A 964 2.71 27.92 13.76
CA ASP A 964 1.89 28.94 14.41
C ASP A 964 1.01 29.72 13.41
N GLN A 965 1.06 29.34 12.13
CA GLN A 965 0.30 30.00 11.08
C GLN A 965 -1.06 29.31 10.87
N ASP A 966 -2.09 29.81 11.54
CA ASP A 966 -3.49 29.41 11.27
C ASP A 966 -4.17 30.29 10.20
N LEU A 967 -3.45 31.31 9.71
CA LEU A 967 -3.91 32.19 8.64
C LEU A 967 -3.91 31.47 7.28
N PRO A 968 -4.88 31.79 6.40
CA PRO A 968 -4.85 31.28 5.03
C PRO A 968 -3.59 31.70 4.29
N LEU A 969 -3.02 30.77 3.51
CA LEU A 969 -1.80 30.93 2.75
C LEU A 969 -2.13 31.05 1.25
N ASP A 970 -1.55 32.08 0.63
CA ASP A 970 -1.56 32.31 -0.82
C ASP A 970 -0.14 32.02 -1.37
N GLY A 971 -0.04 31.52 -2.60
CA GLY A 971 1.24 31.26 -3.25
C GLY A 971 1.09 30.76 -4.69
N TRP A 972 2.18 30.29 -5.28
CA TRP A 972 2.20 29.83 -6.68
C TRP A 972 2.83 28.46 -6.85
N LEU A 973 2.20 27.64 -7.68
CA LEU A 973 2.80 26.48 -8.32
C LEU A 973 3.41 26.90 -9.66
N ARG A 974 4.66 26.50 -9.89
CA ARG A 974 5.34 26.58 -11.18
C ARG A 974 5.61 25.16 -11.68
N VAL A 975 5.24 24.91 -12.93
CA VAL A 975 5.68 23.76 -13.71
C VAL A 975 6.41 24.31 -14.92
N GLN A 976 7.61 23.82 -15.21
CA GLN A 976 8.42 24.31 -16.31
C GLN A 976 8.91 23.13 -17.15
N SER A 977 8.83 23.23 -18.47
CA SER A 977 9.51 22.37 -19.42
C SER A 977 10.62 23.13 -20.14
N ASP A 978 11.39 22.42 -20.96
CA ASP A 978 12.41 23.00 -21.84
C ASP A 978 11.86 24.08 -22.79
N THR A 979 10.55 24.04 -23.10
CA THR A 979 9.90 24.90 -24.09
C THR A 979 8.85 25.83 -23.49
N GLN A 980 8.27 25.51 -22.33
CA GLN A 980 7.10 26.18 -21.82
C GLN A 980 7.11 26.27 -20.30
N THR A 981 6.66 27.39 -19.75
CA THR A 981 6.45 27.53 -18.30
C THR A 981 4.96 27.67 -18.04
N TRP A 982 4.44 26.92 -17.08
CA TRP A 982 3.09 27.03 -16.57
C TRP A 982 3.09 27.50 -15.12
N ILE A 983 2.18 28.43 -14.81
CA ILE A 983 2.02 28.96 -13.45
C ILE A 983 0.56 28.79 -13.04
N SER A 984 0.34 28.40 -11.77
CA SER A 984 -1.00 28.26 -11.20
C SER A 984 -1.02 28.75 -9.75
N PRO A 985 -1.92 29.67 -9.38
CA PRO A 985 -2.01 30.13 -8.01
C PRO A 985 -2.76 29.10 -7.14
N PHE A 986 -2.42 29.09 -5.86
CA PHE A 986 -3.30 28.60 -4.80
C PHE A 986 -3.58 29.77 -3.85
N THR A 987 -4.85 29.91 -3.45
CA THR A 987 -5.32 31.05 -2.66
C THR A 987 -6.15 30.57 -1.47
N GLY A 988 -5.88 31.10 -0.29
CA GLY A 988 -6.61 30.82 0.93
C GLY A 988 -6.42 29.39 1.46
N ASN A 989 -5.29 28.74 1.11
CA ASN A 989 -4.99 27.39 1.57
C ASN A 989 -4.83 27.40 3.10
N ARG A 990 -5.24 26.35 3.81
CA ARG A 990 -5.09 26.26 5.28
C ARG A 990 -4.37 24.98 5.65
N ALA A 991 -3.71 24.97 6.80
CA ALA A 991 -3.14 23.77 7.38
C ALA A 991 -4.22 22.66 7.49
N SER A 992 -3.83 21.45 7.12
CA SER A 992 -4.65 20.26 7.29
C SER A 992 -4.82 19.96 8.78
N THR A 993 -6.03 19.56 9.17
CA THR A 993 -6.34 19.11 10.53
C THR A 993 -6.19 17.59 10.68
N THR A 994 -6.13 16.86 9.57
CA THR A 994 -6.16 15.38 9.54
C THR A 994 -4.82 14.74 9.18
N LEU A 995 -3.83 15.55 8.81
CA LEU A 995 -2.48 15.13 8.46
C LEU A 995 -1.46 15.77 9.39
N ARG A 996 -0.46 14.99 9.75
CA ARG A 996 0.71 15.43 10.51
C ARG A 996 1.95 15.07 9.72
N TRP A 997 2.99 15.87 9.88
CA TRP A 997 4.35 15.51 9.51
C TRP A 997 5.14 15.33 10.81
N PRO A 998 5.21 14.10 11.34
CA PRO A 998 5.90 13.85 12.62
C PRO A 998 7.37 14.25 12.54
N GLY A 999 7.87 14.89 13.60
CA GLY A 999 9.23 15.43 13.66
C GLY A 999 9.44 16.78 12.96
N SER A 1000 8.45 17.30 12.23
CA SER A 1000 8.54 18.61 11.55
C SER A 1000 7.75 19.69 12.31
N GLN A 1001 8.25 20.93 12.26
CA GLN A 1001 7.47 22.11 12.66
C GLN A 1001 6.49 22.55 11.56
N LEU A 1002 6.67 22.06 10.32
CA LEU A 1002 5.81 22.39 9.19
C LEU A 1002 4.55 21.53 9.19
N ARG A 1003 3.41 22.15 8.88
CA ARG A 1003 2.10 21.51 8.80
C ARG A 1003 1.68 21.38 7.33
N PRO A 1004 1.33 20.18 6.84
CA PRO A 1004 0.81 20.01 5.48
C PRO A 1004 -0.49 20.80 5.29
N GLY A 1005 -0.60 21.56 4.21
CA GLY A 1005 -1.82 22.26 3.82
C GLY A 1005 -2.91 21.34 3.27
N ARG A 1006 -4.06 21.92 2.94
CA ARG A 1006 -5.12 21.24 2.18
C ARG A 1006 -4.62 20.91 0.78
N ILE A 1007 -5.07 19.76 0.26
CA ILE A 1007 -4.70 19.31 -1.09
C ILE A 1007 -5.35 20.22 -2.14
N GLU A 1008 -4.55 20.69 -3.06
CA GLU A 1008 -4.93 21.38 -4.28
C GLU A 1008 -4.63 20.46 -5.47
N ARG A 1009 -5.62 20.16 -6.30
CA ARG A 1009 -5.45 19.28 -7.45
C ARG A 1009 -5.31 20.09 -8.73
N ARG A 1010 -4.32 19.77 -9.57
CA ARG A 1010 -4.06 20.39 -10.89
C ARG A 1010 -3.80 19.32 -11.93
N GLU A 1011 -4.16 19.61 -13.18
CA GLU A 1011 -3.89 18.74 -14.32
C GLU A 1011 -3.13 19.45 -15.43
N LEU A 1012 -2.28 18.70 -16.13
CA LEU A 1012 -1.53 19.16 -17.30
C LEU A 1012 -1.60 18.10 -18.40
N GLN A 1013 -2.03 18.53 -19.59
CA GLN A 1013 -1.91 17.74 -20.80
C GLN A 1013 -0.53 18.00 -21.41
N LEU A 1014 0.28 16.96 -21.55
CA LEU A 1014 1.52 17.02 -22.31
C LEU A 1014 1.27 16.63 -23.76
N PRO A 1015 1.86 17.34 -24.73
CA PRO A 1015 1.86 16.94 -26.14
C PRO A 1015 2.83 15.77 -26.38
N ALA A 1016 2.85 15.25 -27.61
CA ALA A 1016 3.80 14.21 -28.02
C ALA A 1016 5.26 14.68 -27.86
N GLY A 1017 6.15 13.75 -27.48
CA GLY A 1017 7.58 14.01 -27.33
C GLY A 1017 8.13 13.76 -25.92
N MET A 1018 9.46 13.82 -25.78
CA MET A 1018 10.13 13.72 -24.49
C MET A 1018 10.15 15.08 -23.80
N HIS A 1019 9.66 15.12 -22.56
CA HIS A 1019 9.60 16.32 -21.74
C HIS A 1019 10.47 16.16 -20.50
N GLN A 1020 11.30 17.16 -20.21
CA GLN A 1020 11.87 17.35 -18.89
C GLN A 1020 11.02 18.39 -18.16
N LEU A 1021 10.43 18.03 -17.02
CA LEU A 1021 9.58 18.92 -16.25
C LEU A 1021 10.20 19.25 -14.89
N GLU A 1022 10.19 20.51 -14.53
CA GLU A 1022 10.51 21.03 -13.20
C GLU A 1022 9.25 21.53 -12.49
N ILE A 1023 8.95 20.98 -11.32
CA ILE A 1023 7.76 21.33 -10.53
C ILE A 1023 8.20 21.91 -9.19
N SER A 1024 7.81 23.15 -8.88
CA SER A 1024 8.18 23.82 -7.63
C SER A 1024 7.12 24.80 -7.17
N GLY A 1025 7.07 25.08 -5.86
CA GLY A 1025 6.49 26.33 -5.38
C GLY A 1025 7.47 27.47 -5.67
N ILE A 1026 6.96 28.64 -6.03
CA ILE A 1026 7.81 29.79 -6.41
C ILE A 1026 8.48 30.40 -5.17
N ASP A 1027 7.69 30.57 -4.13
CA ASP A 1027 8.01 31.28 -2.89
C ASP A 1027 7.86 30.39 -1.65
N ARG A 1028 7.38 29.15 -1.83
CA ARG A 1028 7.01 28.25 -0.75
C ARG A 1028 7.42 26.82 -1.06
N GLU A 1029 7.71 26.09 0.01
CA GLU A 1029 7.87 24.65 -0.06
C GLU A 1029 6.50 23.97 -0.19
N ILE A 1030 6.42 22.99 -1.08
CA ILE A 1030 5.20 22.24 -1.36
C ILE A 1030 5.47 20.74 -1.31
N LEU A 1031 4.48 19.99 -0.84
CA LEU A 1031 4.41 18.55 -1.01
C LEU A 1031 3.65 18.23 -2.30
N VAL A 1032 4.09 17.23 -3.06
CA VAL A 1032 3.49 16.86 -4.34
C VAL A 1032 3.32 15.36 -4.45
N ARG A 1033 2.14 14.93 -4.91
CA ARG A 1033 1.92 13.58 -5.42
C ARG A 1033 1.60 13.67 -6.91
N LEU A 1034 2.31 12.86 -7.70
CA LEU A 1034 2.19 12.84 -9.14
C LEU A 1034 1.48 11.58 -9.62
N SER A 1035 0.51 11.74 -10.52
CA SER A 1035 -0.12 10.63 -11.22
C SER A 1035 -0.18 10.88 -12.73
N VAL A 1036 -0.11 9.81 -13.51
CA VAL A 1036 -0.35 9.81 -14.95
C VAL A 1036 -1.68 9.11 -15.24
N GLU A 1037 -2.42 9.60 -16.22
CA GLU A 1037 -3.54 8.86 -16.78
C GLU A 1037 -3.01 7.84 -17.79
N ALA A 1038 -3.34 6.57 -17.60
CA ALA A 1038 -2.96 5.50 -18.50
C ALA A 1038 -4.19 4.65 -18.87
N PRO A 1039 -4.23 4.08 -20.08
CA PRO A 1039 -5.24 3.08 -20.41
C PRO A 1039 -5.14 1.91 -19.42
N LEU A 1040 -6.29 1.34 -19.04
CA LEU A 1040 -6.34 0.21 -18.12
C LEU A 1040 -5.63 -1.03 -18.69
N LEU A 1041 -5.76 -1.22 -20.00
CA LEU A 1041 -5.13 -2.30 -20.73
C LEU A 1041 -3.93 -1.76 -21.48
N ASP A 1042 -2.78 -2.39 -21.25
CA ASP A 1042 -1.67 -2.30 -22.18
C ASP A 1042 -2.07 -3.17 -23.38
N LEU A 1043 -2.82 -2.61 -24.33
CA LEU A 1043 -3.07 -3.24 -25.64
C LEU A 1043 -1.78 -3.33 -26.47
N SER A 1044 -0.68 -2.84 -25.91
CA SER A 1044 0.63 -2.71 -26.49
C SER A 1044 1.56 -3.81 -25.95
N LEU A 1045 2.01 -4.66 -26.87
CA LEU A 1045 3.32 -5.33 -26.86
C LEU A 1045 3.49 -6.68 -26.13
N SER A 1046 2.42 -7.46 -25.94
CA SER A 1046 2.58 -8.91 -25.77
C SER A 1046 3.09 -9.50 -27.09
N GLN A 1047 4.26 -10.14 -27.10
CA GLN A 1047 4.74 -10.86 -28.29
C GLN A 1047 3.75 -11.98 -28.62
N PRO A 1048 3.37 -12.20 -29.90
CA PRO A 1048 2.73 -13.44 -30.27
C PRO A 1048 3.72 -14.60 -29.99
N ALA A 1049 3.24 -15.70 -29.42
CA ALA A 1049 4.04 -16.86 -29.00
C ALA A 1049 4.79 -17.62 -30.14
N ASN A 1050 4.78 -17.09 -31.38
CA ASN A 1050 5.22 -17.79 -32.58
C ASN A 1050 6.31 -17.04 -33.40
N LEU A 1051 7.05 -16.08 -32.82
CA LEU A 1051 8.15 -15.39 -33.53
C LEU A 1051 9.50 -15.67 -32.85
N PRO A 1052 10.52 -16.18 -33.57
CA PRO A 1052 11.81 -16.53 -32.96
C PRO A 1052 12.56 -15.29 -32.43
N ALA A 1053 12.83 -15.27 -31.12
CA ALA A 1053 13.57 -14.19 -30.46
C ALA A 1053 15.04 -14.09 -30.92
N THR A 1054 15.40 -12.96 -31.53
CA THR A 1054 16.76 -12.41 -31.42
C THR A 1054 16.79 -11.38 -30.26
N PRO A 1055 17.93 -11.21 -29.57
CA PRO A 1055 18.01 -10.36 -28.38
C PRO A 1055 18.00 -8.88 -28.80
N ALA A 1056 16.80 -8.31 -28.98
CA ALA A 1056 16.60 -6.89 -29.23
C ALA A 1056 16.43 -6.13 -27.91
N SER A 1057 17.19 -5.05 -27.77
CA SER A 1057 17.10 -4.05 -26.70
C SER A 1057 15.67 -3.49 -26.56
N ASP A 1058 15.17 -3.42 -25.32
CA ASP A 1058 13.88 -2.84 -24.94
C ASP A 1058 13.60 -1.51 -25.66
N TRP A 1059 12.49 -1.41 -26.39
CA TRP A 1059 12.10 -0.17 -27.07
C TRP A 1059 11.84 1.00 -26.10
N ARG A 1060 11.43 0.75 -24.84
CA ARG A 1060 11.27 1.79 -23.81
C ARG A 1060 12.63 2.31 -23.37
N GLN A 1061 13.63 1.45 -23.29
CA GLN A 1061 15.03 1.80 -23.02
C GLN A 1061 15.69 2.44 -24.24
N LEU A 1062 15.43 1.93 -25.45
CA LEU A 1062 15.81 2.54 -26.72
C LEU A 1062 15.24 3.96 -26.83
N ALA A 1063 13.98 4.17 -26.45
CA ALA A 1063 13.35 5.50 -26.39
C ALA A 1063 13.93 6.41 -25.29
N ARG A 1064 14.52 5.85 -24.21
CA ARG A 1064 15.23 6.62 -23.17
C ARG A 1064 16.64 7.01 -23.60
N ASP A 1065 17.32 6.11 -24.30
CA ASP A 1065 18.73 6.22 -24.73
C ASP A 1065 18.87 6.93 -26.09
N THR A 1066 17.75 7.14 -26.81
CA THR A 1066 17.70 7.98 -28.00
C THR A 1066 17.71 9.45 -27.59
N THR A 1067 18.85 10.11 -27.72
CA THR A 1067 18.97 11.57 -27.59
C THR A 1067 18.61 12.23 -28.92
N CYS A 1068 17.46 12.89 -28.94
CA CYS A 1068 17.00 13.69 -30.06
C CYS A 1068 17.42 15.15 -29.87
N THR A 1069 18.19 15.69 -30.81
CA THR A 1069 18.54 17.11 -30.86
C THR A 1069 17.46 17.90 -31.59
N ARG A 1070 17.34 19.19 -31.24
CA ARG A 1070 16.26 20.10 -31.64
C ARG A 1070 15.99 20.04 -33.15
N ALA A 1071 14.72 20.08 -33.54
CA ALA A 1071 14.33 20.23 -34.93
C ALA A 1071 15.01 21.47 -35.55
N ASP A 1072 15.65 21.29 -36.70
CA ASP A 1072 16.08 22.42 -37.51
C ASP A 1072 14.87 23.18 -38.08
N LYS A 1073 15.10 24.32 -38.76
CA LYS A 1073 14.02 25.15 -39.33
C LYS A 1073 13.12 24.40 -40.34
N ASN A 1074 13.50 23.18 -40.71
CA ASN A 1074 12.78 22.31 -41.65
C ASN A 1074 12.04 21.16 -40.95
N GLY A 1075 12.01 21.12 -39.61
CA GLY A 1075 11.21 20.16 -38.85
C GLY A 1075 11.84 18.77 -38.68
N PHE A 1076 13.11 18.56 -39.05
CA PHE A 1076 13.79 17.28 -38.86
C PHE A 1076 14.54 17.26 -37.53
N VAL A 1077 14.21 16.26 -36.70
CA VAL A 1077 14.83 15.99 -35.41
C VAL A 1077 15.89 14.90 -35.62
N ASP A 1078 17.16 15.22 -35.40
CA ASP A 1078 18.24 14.23 -35.48
C ASP A 1078 18.42 13.52 -34.14
N CYS A 1079 18.20 12.21 -34.14
CA CYS A 1079 18.24 11.37 -32.96
C CYS A 1079 19.44 10.42 -33.03
N GLN A 1080 20.40 10.57 -32.11
CA GLN A 1080 21.56 9.68 -31.99
C GLN A 1080 21.31 8.61 -30.92
N VAL A 1081 21.81 7.40 -31.19
CA VAL A 1081 21.83 6.26 -30.27
C VAL A 1081 23.29 5.88 -30.13
N ASP A 1082 23.81 5.81 -28.91
CA ASP A 1082 25.19 5.42 -28.68
C ASP A 1082 25.46 4.00 -29.23
N LYS A 1083 26.59 3.84 -29.92
CA LYS A 1083 26.93 2.66 -30.73
C LYS A 1083 26.99 1.38 -29.88
N MET A 1084 26.05 0.45 -30.09
CA MET A 1084 26.24 -0.97 -29.78
C MET A 1084 26.87 -1.70 -30.98
N PRO A 1085 27.75 -2.69 -30.78
CA PRO A 1085 28.31 -3.51 -31.85
C PRO A 1085 27.26 -4.50 -32.37
N LEU A 1086 26.98 -4.47 -33.68
CA LEU A 1086 26.08 -5.40 -34.38
C LEU A 1086 26.78 -6.76 -34.64
N PRO A 1087 26.13 -7.91 -34.42
CA PRO A 1087 26.52 -9.17 -35.04
C PRO A 1087 26.07 -9.22 -36.50
N VAL A 1088 26.89 -9.86 -37.34
CA VAL A 1088 26.71 -10.03 -38.79
C VAL A 1088 25.49 -10.92 -39.08
N ALA A 1089 24.56 -10.45 -39.91
CA ALA A 1089 23.37 -11.21 -40.35
C ALA A 1089 23.64 -11.96 -41.67
N GLY A 1090 23.31 -13.25 -41.70
CA GLY A 1090 23.17 -14.05 -42.91
C GLY A 1090 21.76 -13.93 -43.50
N THR A 1091 21.73 -13.90 -44.84
CA THR A 1091 20.59 -13.73 -45.75
C THR A 1091 19.46 -14.76 -45.58
N LEU A 1092 18.19 -14.28 -45.62
CA LEU A 1092 17.03 -15.04 -46.08
C LEU A 1092 15.98 -14.11 -46.71
N GLU A 1093 15.30 -14.66 -47.72
CA GLU A 1093 14.67 -14.01 -48.88
C GLU A 1093 13.35 -13.27 -48.61
N GLN A 1094 13.09 -12.29 -49.48
CA GLN A 1094 11.86 -11.50 -49.58
C GLN A 1094 10.71 -12.31 -50.18
N GLN A 1095 9.54 -12.31 -49.51
CA GLN A 1095 8.25 -12.52 -50.16
C GLN A 1095 7.36 -11.31 -49.93
N ALA A 1096 7.10 -10.58 -51.01
CA ALA A 1096 6.12 -9.51 -51.09
C ALA A 1096 4.71 -10.10 -51.12
N ILE A 1097 3.78 -9.55 -50.33
CA ILE A 1097 2.35 -9.74 -50.50
C ILE A 1097 1.70 -8.38 -50.74
N ASN A 1098 1.02 -8.31 -51.88
CA ASN A 1098 0.28 -7.17 -52.41
C ASN A 1098 -0.79 -6.67 -51.44
N THR A 1099 -0.78 -5.36 -51.19
CA THR A 1099 -1.91 -4.58 -50.70
C THR A 1099 -2.86 -4.25 -51.86
N GLU A 1100 -4.03 -4.88 -51.90
CA GLU A 1100 -5.18 -4.36 -52.66
C GLU A 1100 -6.39 -4.14 -51.74
N ALA A 1101 -6.86 -2.90 -51.81
CA ALA A 1101 -8.14 -2.30 -51.48
C ALA A 1101 -9.22 -3.15 -50.79
N LEU A 1102 -9.61 -2.71 -49.59
CA LEU A 1102 -10.98 -2.87 -49.07
C LEU A 1102 -11.44 -1.52 -48.54
N ALA A 1103 -11.97 -0.70 -49.46
CA ALA A 1103 -12.86 0.41 -49.11
C ALA A 1103 -14.23 -0.20 -48.76
N VAL A 1104 -14.60 -0.13 -47.48
CA VAL A 1104 -15.97 -0.40 -47.03
C VAL A 1104 -16.50 0.92 -46.50
N GLU A 1105 -17.40 1.54 -47.28
CA GLU A 1105 -18.26 2.62 -46.81
C GLU A 1105 -19.15 2.06 -45.69
N LEU A 1106 -18.93 2.54 -44.47
CA LEU A 1106 -19.85 2.32 -43.36
C LEU A 1106 -20.86 3.47 -43.36
N SER A 1107 -22.12 3.09 -43.55
CA SER A 1107 -23.29 3.97 -43.48
C SER A 1107 -23.44 4.50 -42.06
N ASP A 1108 -23.57 5.82 -41.93
CA ASP A 1108 -24.01 6.47 -40.71
C ASP A 1108 -25.37 5.92 -40.30
N THR A 1109 -25.38 5.09 -39.26
CA THR A 1109 -26.60 4.69 -38.55
C THR A 1109 -26.39 4.97 -37.07
N GLU A 1110 -27.30 5.77 -36.52
CA GLU A 1110 -27.33 6.29 -35.15
C GLU A 1110 -27.29 5.14 -34.13
N GLY A 1111 -26.07 4.76 -33.71
CA GLY A 1111 -25.80 3.76 -32.70
C GLY A 1111 -25.50 4.39 -31.34
N SER A 1112 -26.16 3.88 -30.31
CA SER A 1112 -26.08 4.23 -28.88
C SER A 1112 -24.90 5.12 -28.48
N GLN A 1113 -25.25 6.32 -28.01
CA GLN A 1113 -24.30 7.26 -27.40
C GLN A 1113 -23.59 6.59 -26.23
N TRP A 1114 -22.37 6.10 -26.49
CA TRP A 1114 -21.31 6.04 -25.49
C TRP A 1114 -21.08 7.46 -25.00
N HIS A 1115 -21.92 7.92 -24.07
CA HIS A 1115 -21.66 9.15 -23.37
C HIS A 1115 -20.43 8.92 -22.50
N HIS A 1116 -19.27 9.23 -23.08
CA HIS A 1116 -18.18 9.81 -22.36
C HIS A 1116 -18.73 11.03 -21.60
N THR A 1117 -19.30 10.81 -20.42
CA THR A 1117 -19.18 11.79 -19.35
C THR A 1117 -17.73 11.73 -18.90
N ARG A 1118 -16.82 12.15 -19.79
CA ARG A 1118 -15.51 12.62 -19.38
C ARG A 1118 -15.85 13.74 -18.40
N PRO A 1119 -15.50 13.64 -17.10
CA PRO A 1119 -15.63 14.78 -16.24
C PRO A 1119 -14.91 15.94 -16.93
N ALA A 1120 -15.51 17.14 -16.88
CA ALA A 1120 -14.85 18.34 -17.37
C ALA A 1120 -13.40 18.34 -16.84
N PRO A 1121 -12.40 18.80 -17.60
CA PRO A 1121 -11.02 18.79 -17.12
C PRO A 1121 -10.92 19.53 -15.78
N LEU A 1122 -10.06 19.04 -14.88
CA LEU A 1122 -9.71 19.77 -13.65
C LEU A 1122 -9.02 21.08 -14.01
N LYS A 1123 -8.85 22.00 -13.04
CA LYS A 1123 -8.16 23.27 -13.28
C LYS A 1123 -6.83 23.02 -14.02
N SER A 1124 -6.82 23.35 -15.31
CA SER A 1124 -5.68 23.10 -16.18
C SER A 1124 -4.58 24.10 -15.88
N LEU A 1125 -3.34 23.64 -15.87
CA LEU A 1125 -2.19 24.55 -15.80
C LEU A 1125 -2.19 25.49 -17.01
N SER A 1126 -1.87 26.76 -16.75
CA SER A 1126 -1.93 27.84 -17.74
C SER A 1126 -0.52 28.22 -18.17
N PRO A 1127 -0.20 28.19 -19.47
CA PRO A 1127 1.12 28.58 -19.93
C PRO A 1127 1.33 30.09 -19.79
N VAL A 1128 2.53 30.49 -19.42
CA VAL A 1128 2.97 31.88 -19.40
C VAL A 1128 3.40 32.25 -20.82
N PRO A 1129 2.81 33.28 -21.45
CA PRO A 1129 3.23 33.73 -22.78
C PRO A 1129 4.67 34.25 -22.73
N GLN A 1130 5.51 33.82 -23.68
CA GLN A 1130 6.89 34.31 -23.80
C GLN A 1130 6.92 35.64 -24.56
N GLN A 1131 7.88 36.51 -24.23
CA GLN A 1131 8.04 37.81 -24.88
C GLN A 1131 8.49 37.58 -26.33
N GLY A 1132 7.55 37.65 -27.29
CA GLY A 1132 7.78 37.39 -28.71
C GLY A 1132 6.92 36.28 -29.34
N ASP A 1133 6.03 35.63 -28.58
CA ASP A 1133 5.10 34.65 -29.16
C ASP A 1133 4.13 35.32 -30.16
N PRO A 1134 3.95 34.76 -31.38
CA PRO A 1134 2.94 35.24 -32.31
C PRO A 1134 1.54 35.13 -31.69
N ALA A 1135 0.69 36.13 -31.94
CA ALA A 1135 -0.64 36.32 -31.31
C ALA A 1135 -1.69 35.21 -31.59
N SER A 1136 -1.31 34.04 -32.09
CA SER A 1136 -2.21 32.99 -32.56
C SER A 1136 -2.74 32.04 -31.48
N HIS A 1137 -2.34 32.15 -30.21
CA HIS A 1137 -2.97 31.41 -29.12
C HIS A 1137 -3.93 32.32 -28.35
N LEU A 1138 -5.23 32.22 -28.66
CA LEU A 1138 -6.29 32.86 -27.87
C LEU A 1138 -6.23 32.30 -26.43
N LEU A 1139 -5.61 33.06 -25.52
CA LEU A 1139 -5.63 32.76 -24.09
C LEU A 1139 -7.06 32.89 -23.58
N THR A 1140 -7.50 31.90 -22.79
CA THR A 1140 -8.76 32.03 -22.05
C THR A 1140 -8.70 33.23 -21.10
N PRO A 1141 -9.84 33.84 -20.74
CA PRO A 1141 -9.87 34.95 -19.78
C PRO A 1141 -9.19 34.62 -18.45
N TYR A 1142 -9.30 33.39 -17.96
CA TYR A 1142 -8.59 32.94 -16.76
C TYR A 1142 -7.07 32.92 -16.95
N GLN A 1143 -6.57 32.43 -18.10
CA GLN A 1143 -5.15 32.42 -18.42
C GLN A 1143 -4.57 33.84 -18.48
N THR A 1144 -5.32 34.77 -19.10
CA THR A 1144 -4.96 36.18 -19.16
C THR A 1144 -4.89 36.80 -17.75
N MET A 1145 -5.86 36.48 -16.88
CA MET A 1145 -5.86 36.92 -15.48
C MET A 1145 -4.66 36.42 -14.69
N VAL A 1146 -4.32 35.14 -14.81
CA VAL A 1146 -3.15 34.54 -14.16
C VAL A 1146 -1.87 35.21 -14.63
N SER A 1147 -1.73 35.45 -15.95
CA SER A 1147 -0.58 36.14 -16.54
C SER A 1147 -0.43 37.57 -16.01
N ARG A 1148 -1.53 38.34 -15.96
CA ARG A 1148 -1.52 39.72 -15.43
C ARG A 1148 -1.20 39.78 -13.93
N LEU A 1149 -1.80 38.90 -13.12
CA LEU A 1149 -1.48 38.81 -11.69
C LEU A 1149 0.00 38.47 -11.48
N TRP A 1150 0.53 37.55 -12.28
CA TRP A 1150 1.94 37.18 -12.23
C TRP A 1150 2.86 38.36 -12.62
N GLN A 1151 2.55 39.08 -13.69
CA GLN A 1151 3.29 40.29 -14.11
C GLN A 1151 3.30 41.36 -13.02
N LEU A 1152 2.13 41.59 -12.41
CA LEU A 1152 1.93 42.51 -11.28
C LEU A 1152 2.83 42.13 -10.10
N GLU A 1153 2.78 40.88 -9.64
CA GLU A 1153 3.56 40.43 -8.49
C GLU A 1153 5.06 40.33 -8.76
N LYS A 1154 5.49 40.21 -10.02
CA LYS A 1154 6.91 40.13 -10.39
C LYS A 1154 7.61 41.47 -10.52
N SER A 1155 6.91 42.47 -11.06
CA SER A 1155 7.55 43.74 -11.44
C SER A 1155 7.00 44.95 -10.70
N GLY A 1156 5.75 44.89 -10.23
CA GLY A 1156 5.02 46.05 -9.67
C GLY A 1156 4.84 47.22 -10.65
N ALA A 1157 5.46 47.19 -11.82
CA ALA A 1157 5.38 48.22 -12.84
C ALA A 1157 3.99 48.21 -13.47
N ASP A 1158 3.41 49.39 -13.64
CA ASP A 1158 2.09 49.58 -14.23
C ASP A 1158 0.96 48.85 -13.47
N ALA A 1159 1.10 48.77 -12.15
CA ALA A 1159 0.17 48.06 -11.27
C ALA A 1159 -1.28 48.52 -11.44
N ASN A 1160 -1.50 49.83 -11.51
CA ASN A 1160 -2.84 50.40 -11.69
C ASN A 1160 -3.47 50.02 -13.03
N ASN A 1161 -2.70 50.07 -14.13
CA ASN A 1161 -3.19 49.66 -15.45
C ASN A 1161 -3.44 48.15 -15.49
N THR A 1162 -2.53 47.35 -14.93
CA THR A 1162 -2.68 45.89 -14.87
C THR A 1162 -3.90 45.49 -14.04
N ILE A 1163 -4.12 46.12 -12.88
CA ILE A 1163 -5.32 45.92 -12.06
C ILE A 1163 -6.56 46.37 -12.84
N ALA A 1164 -6.54 47.51 -13.51
CA ALA A 1164 -7.68 47.99 -14.32
C ALA A 1164 -8.01 47.04 -15.48
N GLU A 1165 -7.01 46.47 -16.15
CA GLU A 1165 -7.19 45.44 -17.17
C GLU A 1165 -7.78 44.16 -16.57
N MET A 1166 -7.28 43.72 -15.41
CA MET A 1166 -7.84 42.58 -14.68
C MET A 1166 -9.29 42.84 -14.25
N GLU A 1167 -9.64 44.06 -13.84
CA GLU A 1167 -11.01 44.46 -13.53
C GLU A 1167 -11.91 44.44 -14.78
N ALA A 1168 -11.44 45.00 -15.89
CA ALA A 1168 -12.17 45.01 -17.17
C ALA A 1168 -12.41 43.57 -17.67
N LEU A 1169 -11.38 42.72 -17.60
CA LEU A 1169 -11.48 41.33 -17.98
C LEU A 1169 -12.47 40.57 -17.07
N THR A 1170 -12.43 40.81 -15.76
CA THR A 1170 -13.39 40.22 -14.80
C THR A 1170 -14.83 40.64 -15.11
N LYS A 1171 -15.05 41.92 -15.46
CA LYS A 1171 -16.36 42.44 -15.88
C LYS A 1171 -16.84 41.77 -17.16
N SER A 1172 -15.95 41.58 -18.14
CA SER A 1172 -16.32 40.97 -19.44
C SER A 1172 -16.83 39.53 -19.35
N VAL A 1173 -16.34 38.77 -18.36
CA VAL A 1173 -16.74 37.36 -18.16
C VAL A 1173 -17.74 37.17 -17.04
N GLN A 1174 -18.27 38.24 -16.45
CA GLN A 1174 -19.07 38.20 -15.21
C GLN A 1174 -20.29 37.26 -15.26
N GLN A 1175 -20.82 36.99 -16.45
CA GLN A 1175 -21.93 36.06 -16.66
C GLN A 1175 -21.50 34.62 -16.98
N GLN A 1176 -20.21 34.38 -17.20
CA GLN A 1176 -19.66 33.07 -17.51
C GLN A 1176 -19.24 32.33 -16.22
N PRO A 1177 -19.24 30.98 -16.22
CA PRO A 1177 -18.73 30.18 -15.10
C PRO A 1177 -17.28 30.53 -14.70
N GLN A 1178 -16.50 31.04 -15.67
CA GLN A 1178 -15.08 31.38 -15.51
C GLN A 1178 -14.82 32.60 -14.62
N ALA A 1179 -15.79 33.52 -14.46
CA ALA A 1179 -15.67 34.66 -13.54
C ALA A 1179 -15.35 34.22 -12.11
N SER A 1180 -15.76 33.00 -11.75
CA SER A 1180 -15.53 32.43 -10.43
C SER A 1180 -14.06 32.23 -10.08
N PHE A 1181 -13.24 31.93 -11.08
CA PHE A 1181 -11.82 31.68 -10.88
C PHE A 1181 -10.99 32.97 -10.94
N MET A 1182 -11.54 34.05 -11.49
CA MET A 1182 -10.82 35.29 -11.78
C MET A 1182 -10.84 36.29 -10.62
N ARG A 1183 -11.92 36.32 -9.82
CA ARG A 1183 -12.06 37.27 -8.70
C ARG A 1183 -11.11 37.03 -7.52
N PRO A 1184 -10.82 35.79 -7.09
CA PRO A 1184 -9.76 35.55 -6.10
C PRO A 1184 -8.40 36.07 -6.57
N LEU A 1185 -8.13 36.00 -7.88
CA LEU A 1185 -6.88 36.52 -8.46
C LEU A 1185 -6.86 38.05 -8.46
N LEU A 1186 -7.95 38.69 -8.87
CA LEU A 1186 -8.09 40.14 -8.78
C LEU A 1186 -7.99 40.64 -7.33
N LYS A 1187 -8.62 39.94 -6.37
CA LYS A 1187 -8.53 40.28 -4.94
C LYS A 1187 -7.11 40.15 -4.40
N ARG A 1188 -6.37 39.15 -4.87
CA ARG A 1188 -4.95 39.00 -4.54
C ARG A 1188 -4.11 40.15 -5.13
N ALA A 1189 -4.37 40.53 -6.38
CA ALA A 1189 -3.77 41.71 -7.01
C ALA A 1189 -4.05 43.00 -6.22
N THR A 1190 -5.29 43.22 -5.79
CA THR A 1190 -5.68 44.45 -5.08
C THR A 1190 -5.26 44.46 -3.62
N ARG A 1191 -5.19 43.32 -2.93
CA ARG A 1191 -4.57 43.20 -1.60
C ARG A 1191 -3.06 43.48 -1.64
N GLY A 1192 -2.42 43.17 -2.76
CA GLY A 1192 -1.05 43.59 -3.01
C GLY A 1192 -0.90 45.10 -3.20
N ALA A 1193 -1.94 45.88 -3.51
CA ALA A 1193 -1.75 47.30 -3.85
C ALA A 1193 -1.15 48.18 -2.71
N ASP A 1194 -0.89 47.64 -1.52
CA ASP A 1194 -0.06 48.23 -0.45
C ASP A 1194 1.49 48.10 -0.68
N TRP A 1195 1.97 47.59 -1.83
CA TRP A 1195 3.40 47.37 -2.17
C TRP A 1195 4.23 48.64 -2.49
N GLN A 1196 4.25 49.66 -1.62
CA GLN A 1196 5.30 50.70 -1.66
C GLN A 1196 6.53 50.41 -0.76
N ALA A 1197 6.62 49.25 -0.11
CA ALA A 1197 7.69 48.99 0.87
C ALA A 1197 8.73 47.90 0.55
N MET A 1198 8.69 47.19 -0.60
CA MET A 1198 9.68 46.12 -0.88
C MET A 1198 10.64 46.35 -2.06
N THR A 1199 10.64 47.53 -2.67
CA THR A 1199 11.50 47.83 -3.84
C THR A 1199 12.62 48.83 -3.60
N VAL A 1200 13.02 49.09 -2.35
CA VAL A 1200 14.30 49.75 -2.04
C VAL A 1200 14.89 49.21 -0.74
N ASN A 1201 15.72 48.16 -0.82
CA ASN A 1201 17.03 48.07 -0.16
C ASN A 1201 17.61 46.65 -0.28
N PHE A 1202 18.33 46.42 -1.37
CA PHE A 1202 19.38 45.42 -1.45
C PHE A 1202 20.59 46.04 -2.17
N ARG A 1203 21.41 46.79 -1.42
CA ARG A 1203 22.89 46.74 -1.44
C ARG A 1203 23.53 47.85 -0.58
N ILE A 1204 24.22 47.38 0.47
CA ILE A 1204 25.50 47.84 1.06
C ILE A 1204 25.55 49.26 1.66
N LEU A 1205 25.68 49.36 3.00
CA LEU A 1205 26.85 49.95 3.68
C LEU A 1205 26.81 49.75 5.21
N THR A 1206 28.03 49.65 5.74
CA THR A 1206 28.54 49.36 7.07
C THR A 1206 28.36 50.51 8.09
N PHE A 1207 28.36 50.15 9.39
CA PHE A 1207 28.77 50.94 10.57
C PHE A 1207 28.22 52.38 10.78
N PHE A 1208 27.42 52.58 11.84
CA PHE A 1208 27.72 53.36 13.06
C PHE A 1208 26.50 53.34 14.01
N GLY A 1209 26.74 53.33 15.33
CA GLY A 1209 25.72 53.17 16.37
C GLY A 1209 25.03 54.45 16.84
N GLY A 1210 24.09 54.29 17.78
CA GLY A 1210 23.66 55.34 18.71
C GLY A 1210 22.16 55.69 18.72
N CYS A 1211 21.50 55.28 19.81
CA CYS A 1211 20.44 55.99 20.56
C CYS A 1211 19.00 56.19 20.00
N PHE A 1212 18.05 55.61 20.77
CA PHE A 1212 16.79 56.17 21.30
C PHE A 1212 15.82 56.96 20.38
N PHE A 1213 14.56 56.50 20.23
CA PHE A 1213 13.40 56.79 21.11
C PHE A 1213 12.13 56.06 20.62
N SER A 1214 11.10 56.13 21.46
CA SER A 1214 9.86 55.37 21.59
C SER A 1214 8.73 55.69 20.61
N GLU A 1215 7.73 54.81 20.63
CA GLU A 1215 6.29 55.07 20.86
C GLU A 1215 5.26 54.57 19.82
N ALA A 1216 4.39 53.72 20.36
CA ALA A 1216 2.93 53.70 20.22
C ALA A 1216 2.28 53.32 18.88
N VAL A 1217 2.06 52.00 18.80
CA VAL A 1217 0.95 51.31 18.14
C VAL A 1217 -0.42 51.86 18.57
N ILE A 1218 -1.28 52.24 17.63
CA ILE A 1218 -2.75 52.18 17.82
C ILE A 1218 -3.38 51.45 16.63
N VAL A 1219 -3.93 50.29 16.98
CA VAL A 1219 -4.72 49.36 16.18
C VAL A 1219 -6.14 49.89 15.98
N LYS A 1220 -6.68 49.81 14.76
CA LYS A 1220 -8.13 49.66 14.56
C LYS A 1220 -8.41 48.76 13.36
N ILE A 1221 -8.78 47.53 13.71
CA ILE A 1221 -9.15 46.41 12.84
C ILE A 1221 -10.57 46.61 12.30
N LEU A 1222 -10.74 46.33 11.00
CA LEU A 1222 -11.96 45.76 10.41
C LEU A 1222 -11.56 44.64 9.44
#